data_AF-A0A4S4NNU7-F1
#
_entry.id   AF-A0A4S4NNU7-F1
#
_cell.length_a   1.000
_cell.length_b   1.000
_cell.length_c   1.000
_cell.angle_alpha   90.00
_cell.angle_beta   90.00
_cell.angle_gamma   90.00
#
_symmetry.space_group_name_H-M   'P 1'
#
loop_
_entity.id
_entity.type
_entity.pdbx_description
1 polymer ?
#
loop_
_entity_poly.entity_id
_entity_poly.type
_entity_poly.pdbx_seq_one_letter_code
_entity_poly.pdbx_strand_id
1 'polypeptide(L)'
;MRILLPRGAGAYLLLVVSMLCANFLSAQVTGTVIDADTGDPLIGASVLIKGTTSGVVTDLDGNYSINAEPASTLVFSYTGYQTQEVLVGNESVIDVTMTSGELLEEVVVTGYTAQSKRDITGAVATVDSEELLAVPATTFAQQLQGRASGVTVVNDATPGGEATIRIRGYGTVGNNSPLYVIDGVPTRNQNNLNPNDIESLQVLKDASAASIYGSRAANGVVIITTKKGKLGKPTISYNTYYGLQNAAQDVEVLNAEELGRYLYLADLYAGKDPSHGQYDFGPNGEVSIPNYVFPSGAETANEDEYALTPGNINAITRSADTYWWGEVTRSNAPIQNHQISATGATEFARYAFSMNYFDQEAITRFVAYERMSLRANTQFSAISDRLRIGENFTVSFGNRKGGFSNNNEQNAVSGSYKHHPLLPVYDIAGNFAGSRGANLGNNFNPYAVLARDQDDRNYNLRAFGNVYAEFDLIENLTAKTSFGLDANTSRSRNIGRPQPEYVEGNFINSLSIGDSYEYEWVWTNTLAYSKELSSEHQVSGLAGIEAISGFGEFSNASRQRFPSENNAIISYLNLGDLTTASNSGGTFKDFSLFSVFAQANYSFRDRYLVQVIGRYDQSSRFLTADNAAFFPSVSLGWRVSDEPFFDGLSGVFSDLKLRYGWGQTGNQEIGDYNGFTTYRSNIFNAGYPIDGNPSSPVIGFDASSFGNPLAQWETTTSNNLGFDGSMFNSRLDVELDLWTRSTTDVLLQVPITFSAGDASPPAFNVGEVSNRGIDLGLNWTGGSDNFYYSIGGNFSTYRNEVVALNDADARIFGYGSRVPSMTVTQAGFPISSFFGFQTDGIFQSQAEADAHPEYGSYNAPGKFRFVDVNNDGVISDADRTIIGNPHPDFTYGVNLTLGYGNFELNVFGNGSQGNDVFNYTRFFADFNTFQGNRSRRALYDAWQPTNPTAPREQWVAANPGATSPIMDANDQISSQVSDYLIEDGSFFRIRNIQLTYTLPGSLGSRLGLSNAQVYLQGQNMITITKYNGLNPEIQSNTDTTLGFDGGYMPVSRTLLFGLNISFQ
;
A
#
# COMPACT_ATOMS: atom_id res chain seq x y z
N MET A 1 26.01 -15.42 -43.89
CA MET A 1 26.59 -15.75 -45.21
C MET A 1 27.36 -14.53 -45.69
N ARG A 2 28.62 -14.69 -46.13
CA ARG A 2 29.59 -13.63 -46.49
C ARG A 2 29.14 -12.78 -47.69
N ILE A 3 29.64 -11.53 -47.76
CA ILE A 3 30.21 -10.76 -48.92
C ILE A 3 30.19 -9.27 -48.47
N LEU A 4 31.26 -8.62 -47.99
CA LEU A 4 32.51 -8.13 -48.62
C LEU A 4 32.32 -7.26 -49.90
N LEU A 5 32.61 -5.96 -49.72
CA LEU A 5 32.65 -4.81 -50.66
C LEU A 5 33.33 -5.07 -52.02
N PRO A 6 33.14 -4.13 -52.99
CA PRO A 6 34.29 -3.30 -53.31
C PRO A 6 34.01 -1.78 -53.48
N ARG A 7 35.10 -1.05 -53.27
CA ARG A 7 35.37 0.39 -53.38
C ARG A 7 35.26 0.91 -54.83
N GLY A 8 35.00 2.21 -54.97
CA GLY A 8 35.62 3.00 -56.04
C GLY A 8 34.88 4.25 -56.48
N ALA A 9 35.44 5.42 -56.13
CA ALA A 9 35.27 6.76 -56.74
C ALA A 9 33.86 7.39 -56.62
N GLY A 10 33.63 8.45 -55.84
CA GLY A 10 34.51 9.59 -55.56
C GLY A 10 34.51 10.53 -56.76
N ALA A 11 33.78 11.64 -56.64
CA ALA A 11 33.68 12.78 -57.57
C ALA A 11 32.62 12.67 -58.69
N TYR A 12 31.31 12.74 -58.36
CA TYR A 12 30.27 13.33 -59.25
C TYR A 12 28.98 13.74 -58.50
N LEU A 13 29.08 14.10 -57.21
CA LEU A 13 27.91 14.54 -56.41
C LEU A 13 28.24 15.80 -55.60
N LEU A 14 28.89 16.78 -56.22
CA LEU A 14 29.24 18.05 -55.58
C LEU A 14 29.05 19.27 -56.49
N LEU A 15 28.17 19.16 -57.51
CA LEU A 15 27.94 20.27 -58.46
C LEU A 15 26.51 20.40 -59.00
N VAL A 16 25.49 19.86 -58.28
CA VAL A 16 24.06 20.05 -58.63
C VAL A 16 23.17 20.41 -57.42
N VAL A 17 23.72 20.69 -56.23
CA VAL A 17 22.95 21.19 -55.06
C VAL A 17 23.37 22.61 -54.68
N SER A 18 23.72 23.44 -55.67
CA SER A 18 24.05 24.84 -55.47
C SER A 18 23.35 25.72 -56.49
N MET A 19 22.01 25.74 -56.47
CA MET A 19 21.18 26.80 -57.06
C MET A 19 19.73 26.57 -56.63
N LEU A 20 19.38 27.09 -55.44
CA LEU A 20 18.06 27.62 -55.05
C LEU A 20 18.14 28.04 -53.57
N CYS A 21 18.98 29.02 -53.27
CA CYS A 21 18.82 29.83 -52.06
C CYS A 21 18.15 31.13 -52.50
N ALA A 22 16.83 31.19 -52.35
CA ALA A 22 16.16 32.47 -52.24
C ALA A 22 16.59 33.06 -50.90
N ASN A 23 17.35 34.16 -50.94
CA ASN A 23 17.52 35.01 -49.76
C ASN A 23 16.16 35.68 -49.51
N PHE A 24 15.36 35.12 -48.62
CA PHE A 24 14.32 35.90 -47.96
C PHE A 24 15.05 36.85 -47.00
N LEU A 25 14.84 38.16 -47.17
CA LEU A 25 15.35 39.14 -46.23
C LEU A 25 14.65 38.91 -44.89
N SER A 26 15.34 38.26 -43.95
CA SER A 26 14.97 38.33 -42.53
C SER A 26 15.26 39.75 -42.04
N ALA A 27 14.28 40.36 -41.37
CA ALA A 27 14.46 41.63 -40.70
C ALA A 27 14.78 41.37 -39.23
N GLN A 28 15.74 42.12 -38.68
CA GLN A 28 16.00 42.09 -37.25
C GLN A 28 14.85 42.82 -36.55
N VAL A 29 14.05 42.06 -35.80
CA VAL A 29 12.99 42.58 -34.94
C VAL A 29 13.55 42.69 -33.52
N THR A 30 13.39 43.86 -32.92
CA THR A 30 13.81 44.13 -31.54
C THR A 30 12.63 44.59 -30.70
N GLY A 31 12.72 44.56 -29.39
CA GLY A 31 11.70 45.16 -28.53
C GLY A 31 11.90 44.79 -27.07
N THR A 32 10.99 45.24 -26.23
CA THR A 32 11.00 45.04 -24.78
C THR A 32 9.76 44.28 -24.35
N VAL A 33 9.90 43.35 -23.40
CA VAL A 33 8.79 42.64 -22.78
C VAL A 33 8.66 43.12 -21.34
N ILE A 34 7.48 43.66 -20.99
CA ILE A 34 7.20 44.25 -19.67
C ILE A 34 5.91 43.68 -19.08
N ASP A 35 5.82 43.70 -17.75
CA ASP A 35 4.64 43.31 -16.98
C ASP A 35 3.55 44.39 -17.05
N ALA A 36 2.29 43.98 -17.25
CA ALA A 36 1.16 44.90 -17.38
C ALA A 36 0.76 45.63 -16.08
N ASP A 37 0.97 45.00 -14.93
CA ASP A 37 0.46 45.44 -13.62
C ASP A 37 1.52 46.26 -12.86
N THR A 38 2.78 45.87 -12.97
CA THR A 38 3.93 46.46 -12.27
C THR A 38 4.76 47.37 -13.18
N GLY A 39 4.74 47.16 -14.49
CA GLY A 39 5.58 47.87 -15.45
C GLY A 39 7.05 47.43 -15.43
N ASP A 40 7.38 46.39 -14.68
CA ASP A 40 8.74 45.86 -14.58
C ASP A 40 9.13 45.06 -15.83
N PRO A 41 10.41 45.10 -16.25
CA PRO A 41 10.90 44.29 -17.36
C PRO A 41 10.84 42.79 -17.04
N LEU A 42 10.31 42.00 -17.96
CA LEU A 42 10.22 40.55 -17.81
C LEU A 42 11.51 39.88 -18.30
N ILE A 43 12.37 39.56 -17.34
CA ILE A 43 13.69 38.95 -17.57
C ILE A 43 13.55 37.46 -17.90
N GLY A 44 14.04 37.03 -19.07
CA GLY A 44 14.00 35.62 -19.50
C GLY A 44 12.69 35.16 -20.15
N ALA A 45 11.82 36.08 -20.57
CA ALA A 45 10.67 35.80 -21.41
C ALA A 45 11.11 35.20 -22.76
N SER A 46 10.46 34.11 -23.16
CA SER A 46 10.75 33.41 -24.41
C SER A 46 10.00 34.06 -25.57
N VAL A 47 10.72 34.39 -26.64
CA VAL A 47 10.19 34.95 -27.89
C VAL A 47 10.48 33.98 -29.03
N LEU A 48 9.46 33.36 -29.59
CA LEU A 48 9.60 32.32 -30.61
C LEU A 48 8.88 32.69 -31.91
N ILE A 49 9.44 32.35 -33.07
CA ILE A 49 8.70 32.45 -34.34
C ILE A 49 7.79 31.24 -34.47
N LYS A 50 6.48 31.47 -34.50
CA LYS A 50 5.42 30.45 -34.59
C LYS A 50 5.68 29.50 -35.77
N GLY A 51 5.64 28.20 -35.51
CA GLY A 51 5.90 27.15 -36.51
C GLY A 51 7.39 26.86 -36.78
N THR A 52 8.32 27.45 -36.03
CA THR A 52 9.76 27.20 -36.16
C THR A 52 10.42 26.92 -34.80
N THR A 53 11.67 26.44 -34.80
CA THR A 53 12.51 26.34 -33.59
C THR A 53 13.35 27.60 -33.33
N SER A 54 13.15 28.67 -34.11
CA SER A 54 13.92 29.92 -34.02
C SER A 54 13.30 30.82 -32.94
N GLY A 55 14.05 31.08 -31.87
CA GLY A 55 13.60 31.89 -30.74
C GLY A 55 14.75 32.43 -29.92
N VAL A 56 14.47 33.46 -29.13
CA VAL A 56 15.41 34.13 -28.21
C VAL A 56 14.75 34.32 -26.85
N VAL A 57 15.53 34.70 -25.84
CA VAL A 57 15.03 35.08 -24.51
C VAL A 57 15.38 36.54 -24.23
N THR A 58 14.55 37.22 -23.44
CA THR A 58 14.81 38.61 -23.04
C THR A 58 15.97 38.73 -22.05
N ASP A 59 16.66 39.88 -22.07
CA ASP A 59 17.75 40.21 -21.16
C ASP A 59 17.26 40.80 -19.81
N LEU A 60 18.20 41.30 -18.99
CA LEU A 60 17.93 41.86 -17.65
C LEU A 60 17.06 43.13 -17.68
N ASP A 61 17.02 43.82 -18.82
CA ASP A 61 16.22 45.02 -19.02
C ASP A 61 14.95 44.70 -19.84
N GLY A 62 14.64 43.41 -20.05
CA GLY A 62 13.48 42.93 -20.78
C GLY A 62 13.61 42.98 -22.30
N ASN A 63 14.78 43.30 -22.86
CA ASN A 63 14.95 43.47 -24.30
C ASN A 63 15.20 42.14 -25.02
N TYR A 64 14.71 42.02 -26.25
CA TYR A 64 15.00 40.90 -27.14
C TYR A 64 15.39 41.38 -28.56
N SER A 65 16.07 40.51 -29.29
CA SER A 65 16.37 40.69 -30.71
C SER A 65 16.29 39.37 -31.46
N ILE A 66 15.40 39.27 -32.44
CA ILE A 66 15.14 38.06 -33.21
C ILE A 66 15.06 38.36 -34.71
N ASN A 67 15.65 37.49 -35.54
CA ASN A 67 15.54 37.60 -36.99
C ASN A 67 14.26 36.89 -37.44
N ALA A 68 13.26 37.66 -37.86
CA ALA A 68 11.95 37.16 -38.27
C ALA A 68 11.60 37.65 -39.68
N GLU A 69 10.83 36.85 -40.43
CA GLU A 69 10.35 37.24 -41.76
C GLU A 69 9.11 38.13 -41.63
N PRO A 70 8.89 39.09 -42.56
CA PRO A 70 7.64 39.85 -42.61
C PRO A 70 6.44 38.91 -42.69
N ALA A 71 5.39 39.16 -41.90
CA ALA A 71 4.19 38.34 -41.71
C ALA A 71 4.38 37.02 -40.92
N SER A 72 5.53 36.80 -40.29
CA SER A 72 5.67 35.74 -39.28
C SER A 72 5.03 36.16 -37.95
N THR A 73 4.55 35.21 -37.13
CA THR A 73 3.98 35.50 -35.81
C THR A 73 5.02 35.21 -34.74
N LEU A 74 5.30 36.18 -33.87
CA LEU A 74 6.09 35.99 -32.67
C LEU A 74 5.18 35.55 -31.51
N VAL A 75 5.61 34.53 -30.78
CA VAL A 75 4.94 33.99 -29.60
C VAL A 75 5.79 34.36 -28.39
N PHE A 76 5.22 35.16 -27.50
CA PHE A 76 5.82 35.60 -26.24
C PHE A 76 5.26 34.77 -25.11
N SER A 77 6.12 34.06 -24.38
CA SER A 77 5.71 33.26 -23.23
C SER A 77 6.63 33.49 -22.04
N TYR A 78 6.03 33.59 -20.85
CA TYR A 78 6.73 33.74 -19.58
C TYR A 78 5.91 33.05 -18.49
N THR A 79 6.57 32.35 -17.57
CA THR A 79 5.89 31.54 -16.54
C THR A 79 5.04 32.42 -15.64
N GLY A 80 3.74 32.12 -15.52
CA GLY A 80 2.77 32.92 -14.75
C GLY A 80 2.07 34.02 -15.55
N TYR A 81 2.30 34.12 -16.86
CA TYR A 81 1.72 35.15 -17.74
C TYR A 81 0.95 34.53 -18.91
N GLN A 82 -0.07 35.24 -19.42
CA GLN A 82 -0.76 34.82 -20.64
C GLN A 82 0.20 34.90 -21.84
N THR A 83 0.25 33.82 -22.64
CA THR A 83 1.04 33.81 -23.87
C THR A 83 0.46 34.83 -24.86
N GLN A 84 1.30 35.71 -25.41
CA GLN A 84 0.89 36.67 -26.43
C GLN A 84 1.41 36.26 -27.80
N GLU A 85 0.57 36.39 -28.81
CA GLU A 85 0.96 36.21 -30.22
C GLU A 85 0.87 37.56 -30.94
N VAL A 86 2.00 37.99 -31.54
CA VAL A 86 2.08 39.26 -32.26
C VAL A 86 2.56 39.01 -33.68
N LEU A 87 1.80 39.47 -34.67
CA LEU A 87 2.19 39.39 -36.08
C LEU A 87 3.29 40.42 -36.37
N VAL A 88 4.42 39.97 -36.93
CA VAL A 88 5.49 40.83 -37.44
C VAL A 88 4.97 41.52 -38.70
N GLY A 89 4.48 42.75 -38.54
CA GLY A 89 4.05 43.62 -39.63
C GLY A 89 5.23 44.24 -40.41
N ASN A 90 5.13 45.53 -40.74
CA ASN A 90 6.25 46.30 -41.31
C ASN A 90 7.15 46.95 -40.23
N GLU A 91 6.90 46.66 -38.95
CA GLU A 91 7.57 47.29 -37.82
C GLU A 91 8.80 46.46 -37.39
N SER A 92 9.94 47.12 -37.20
CA SER A 92 11.19 46.50 -36.73
C SER A 92 11.35 46.57 -35.20
N VAL A 93 10.45 47.26 -34.51
CA VAL A 93 10.41 47.36 -33.05
C VAL A 93 9.03 46.94 -32.56
N ILE A 94 8.94 45.91 -31.72
CA ILE A 94 7.69 45.37 -31.19
C ILE A 94 7.84 45.22 -29.66
N ASP A 95 7.33 46.20 -28.92
CA ASP A 95 7.24 46.11 -27.46
C ASP A 95 5.97 45.36 -27.05
N VAL A 96 6.10 44.47 -26.08
CA VAL A 96 5.03 43.56 -25.64
C VAL A 96 4.79 43.74 -24.16
N THR A 97 3.54 44.04 -23.80
CA THR A 97 3.10 44.05 -22.41
C THR A 97 2.38 42.75 -22.14
N MET A 98 2.93 41.94 -21.24
CA MET A 98 2.34 40.66 -20.84
C MET A 98 1.50 40.85 -19.58
N THR A 99 0.25 40.43 -19.64
CA THR A 99 -0.65 40.42 -18.48
C THR A 99 -0.35 39.19 -17.64
N SER A 100 -0.29 39.38 -16.32
CA SER A 100 -0.26 38.27 -15.37
C SER A 100 -1.42 37.30 -15.70
N GLY A 101 -1.10 36.02 -15.81
CA GLY A 101 -2.09 35.01 -16.13
C GLY A 101 -2.97 34.78 -14.92
N GLU A 102 -4.26 34.51 -15.14
CA GLU A 102 -5.03 33.79 -14.13
C GLU A 102 -4.25 32.52 -13.80
N LEU A 103 -4.15 32.21 -12.50
CA LEU A 103 -3.57 30.95 -12.01
C LEU A 103 -4.05 29.83 -12.94
N LEU A 104 -3.11 29.10 -13.56
CA LEU A 104 -3.43 27.99 -14.45
C LEU A 104 -4.50 27.13 -13.77
N GLU A 105 -5.70 27.07 -14.36
CA GLU A 105 -6.78 26.30 -13.78
C GLU A 105 -6.31 24.85 -13.63
N GLU A 106 -6.26 24.36 -12.39
CA GLU A 106 -5.87 22.98 -12.12
C GLU A 106 -6.88 22.06 -12.81
N VAL A 107 -6.39 21.25 -13.76
CA VAL A 107 -7.24 20.32 -14.51
C VAL A 107 -7.25 18.98 -13.80
N VAL A 108 -8.45 18.51 -13.47
CA VAL A 108 -8.69 17.23 -12.82
C VAL A 108 -9.32 16.27 -13.83
N VAL A 109 -8.91 15.00 -13.80
CA VAL A 109 -9.45 13.96 -14.67
C VAL A 109 -10.56 13.26 -13.89
N THR A 110 -11.81 13.44 -14.30
CA THR A 110 -12.97 12.81 -13.70
C THR A 110 -13.53 11.79 -14.70
N GLY A 111 -13.19 10.52 -14.51
CA GLY A 111 -13.65 9.48 -15.44
C GLY A 111 -12.89 9.49 -16.76
N TYR A 112 -13.62 9.87 -17.81
CA TYR A 112 -13.13 9.92 -19.19
C TYR A 112 -12.94 11.34 -19.71
N THR A 113 -13.25 12.34 -18.89
CA THR A 113 -13.13 13.76 -19.26
C THR A 113 -12.19 14.48 -18.30
N ALA A 114 -11.55 15.52 -18.81
CA ALA A 114 -10.80 16.47 -18.00
C ALA A 114 -11.71 17.68 -17.70
N GLN A 115 -11.72 18.14 -16.46
CA GLN A 115 -12.54 19.25 -15.98
C GLN A 115 -11.67 20.21 -15.18
N SER A 116 -11.99 21.50 -15.23
CA SER A 116 -11.40 22.48 -14.32
C SER A 116 -11.81 22.13 -12.88
N LYS A 117 -10.87 22.21 -11.93
CA LYS A 117 -11.15 22.03 -10.49
C LYS A 117 -12.31 22.93 -10.02
N ARG A 118 -12.43 24.10 -10.65
CA ARG A 118 -13.48 25.08 -10.40
C ARG A 118 -14.89 24.52 -10.65
N ASP A 119 -15.03 23.60 -11.61
CA ASP A 119 -16.32 23.06 -12.08
C ASP A 119 -16.68 21.70 -11.48
N ILE A 120 -15.80 21.13 -10.65
CA ILE A 120 -16.05 19.86 -9.98
C ILE A 120 -17.10 20.03 -8.88
N THR A 121 -18.09 19.14 -8.90
CA THR A 121 -19.20 19.07 -7.95
C THR A 121 -19.09 17.89 -6.96
N GLY A 122 -18.30 16.86 -7.29
CA GLY A 122 -18.02 15.71 -6.41
C GLY A 122 -16.84 15.92 -5.46
N ALA A 123 -16.65 15.02 -4.50
CA ALA A 123 -15.50 15.05 -3.58
C ALA A 123 -14.27 14.39 -4.21
N VAL A 124 -13.29 15.22 -4.59
CA VAL A 124 -12.04 14.79 -5.22
C VAL A 124 -10.86 15.39 -4.46
N ALA A 125 -9.98 14.52 -3.94
CA ALA A 125 -8.71 14.95 -3.37
C ALA A 125 -7.63 14.88 -4.45
N THR A 126 -6.95 15.98 -4.73
CA THR A 126 -5.78 16.01 -5.62
C THR A 126 -4.51 16.05 -4.78
N VAL A 127 -3.49 15.29 -5.19
CA VAL A 127 -2.19 15.29 -4.52
C VAL A 127 -1.14 15.77 -5.51
N ASP A 128 -0.35 16.75 -5.07
CA ASP A 128 0.71 17.33 -5.87
C ASP A 128 1.83 16.31 -6.14
N SER A 129 2.35 16.33 -7.37
CA SER A 129 3.37 15.36 -7.80
C SER A 129 4.75 15.61 -7.19
N GLU A 130 5.14 16.86 -6.96
CA GLU A 130 6.41 17.19 -6.31
C GLU A 130 6.41 16.69 -4.86
N GLU A 131 5.27 16.87 -4.20
CA GLU A 131 5.00 16.31 -2.88
C GLU A 131 5.09 14.77 -2.84
N LEU A 132 4.47 14.07 -3.80
CA LEU A 132 4.55 12.61 -3.88
C LEU A 132 6.00 12.14 -4.07
N LEU A 133 6.73 12.77 -4.98
CA LEU A 133 8.11 12.41 -5.33
C LEU A 133 9.12 12.75 -4.22
N ALA A 134 8.78 13.65 -3.30
CA ALA A 134 9.61 13.95 -2.14
C ALA A 134 9.83 12.73 -1.24
N VAL A 135 9.00 11.67 -1.32
CA VAL A 135 9.16 10.44 -0.54
C VAL A 135 9.53 9.27 -1.46
N PRO A 136 10.81 8.82 -1.47
CA PRO A 136 11.18 7.56 -2.08
C PRO A 136 10.41 6.38 -1.49
N ALA A 137 9.76 5.63 -2.37
CA ALA A 137 8.91 4.49 -2.03
C ALA A 137 8.94 3.45 -3.15
N THR A 138 8.62 2.21 -2.82
CA THR A 138 8.52 1.13 -3.83
C THR A 138 7.26 1.28 -4.69
N THR A 139 6.19 1.79 -4.10
CA THR A 139 4.87 1.99 -4.72
C THR A 139 4.37 3.42 -4.52
N PHE A 140 3.50 3.91 -5.41
CA PHE A 140 2.89 5.23 -5.27
C PHE A 140 1.93 5.29 -4.06
N ALA A 141 1.32 4.16 -3.71
CA ALA A 141 0.39 4.08 -2.60
C ALA A 141 1.06 4.45 -1.27
N GLN A 142 2.30 3.99 -1.05
CA GLN A 142 3.12 4.41 0.08
C GLN A 142 3.35 5.93 0.12
N GLN A 143 3.47 6.59 -1.04
CA GLN A 143 3.66 8.06 -1.12
C GLN A 143 2.38 8.84 -0.80
N LEU A 144 1.21 8.26 -1.08
CA LEU A 144 -0.10 8.85 -0.80
C LEU A 144 -0.43 8.91 0.70
N GLN A 145 0.25 8.09 1.51
CA GLN A 145 -0.04 7.91 2.92
C GLN A 145 -0.07 9.22 3.69
N GLY A 146 -1.24 9.58 4.22
CA GLY A 146 -1.45 10.79 5.02
C GLY A 146 -1.37 12.11 4.24
N ARG A 147 -1.39 12.08 2.90
CA ARG A 147 -1.43 13.27 2.04
C ARG A 147 -2.82 13.64 1.56
N ALA A 148 -3.73 12.67 1.46
CA ALA A 148 -5.11 12.90 1.07
C ALA A 148 -6.07 12.68 2.25
N SER A 149 -7.01 13.61 2.47
CA SER A 149 -8.10 13.43 3.42
C SER A 149 -9.04 12.32 2.94
N GLY A 150 -9.62 11.59 3.89
CA GLY A 150 -10.54 10.49 3.64
C GLY A 150 -9.86 9.24 3.08
N VAL A 151 -8.52 9.20 3.07
CA VAL A 151 -7.73 8.09 2.55
C VAL A 151 -6.81 7.54 3.62
N THR A 152 -7.05 6.30 4.02
CA THR A 152 -6.17 5.56 4.91
C THR A 152 -5.27 4.66 4.07
N VAL A 153 -3.96 4.77 4.29
CA VAL A 153 -2.96 3.89 3.66
C VAL A 153 -2.18 3.20 4.78
N VAL A 154 -2.00 1.88 4.65
CA VAL A 154 -1.22 1.05 5.57
C VAL A 154 -0.21 0.23 4.76
N ASN A 155 1.07 0.30 5.10
CA ASN A 155 2.14 -0.29 4.29
C ASN A 155 2.57 -1.68 4.77
N ASP A 156 2.88 -2.57 3.84
CA ASP A 156 3.69 -3.77 4.10
C ASP A 156 5.13 -3.34 4.40
N ALA A 157 5.61 -3.59 5.61
CA ALA A 157 6.96 -3.21 6.04
C ALA A 157 8.05 -4.12 5.44
N THR A 158 7.74 -4.93 4.42
CA THR A 158 8.71 -5.75 3.68
C THR A 158 9.14 -5.08 2.36
N PRO A 159 10.38 -5.31 1.86
CA PRO A 159 10.83 -4.78 0.57
C PRO A 159 9.97 -5.27 -0.59
N GLY A 160 9.61 -4.35 -1.49
CA GLY A 160 8.67 -4.61 -2.57
C GLY A 160 7.24 -4.91 -2.09
N GLY A 161 6.96 -4.71 -0.80
CA GLY A 161 5.66 -4.91 -0.18
C GLY A 161 4.61 -3.92 -0.70
N GLU A 162 3.36 -4.38 -0.69
CA GLU A 162 2.19 -3.63 -1.13
C GLU A 162 1.67 -2.70 -0.04
N ALA A 163 0.85 -1.71 -0.40
CA ALA A 163 0.13 -0.89 0.56
C ALA A 163 -1.38 -1.11 0.44
N THR A 164 -2.07 -1.19 1.56
CA THR A 164 -3.53 -1.26 1.61
C THR A 164 -4.09 0.15 1.59
N ILE A 165 -4.85 0.51 0.56
CA ILE A 165 -5.59 1.78 0.48
C ILE A 165 -7.06 1.53 0.85
N ARG A 166 -7.61 2.41 1.69
CA ARG A 166 -9.04 2.49 2.03
C ARG A 166 -9.51 3.93 1.87
N ILE A 167 -10.64 4.12 1.19
CA ILE A 167 -11.25 5.44 0.97
C ILE A 167 -12.54 5.49 1.79
N ARG A 168 -12.61 6.42 2.74
CA ARG A 168 -13.77 6.65 3.62
C ARG A 168 -14.21 5.41 4.42
N GLY A 169 -13.23 4.66 4.93
CA GLY A 169 -13.44 3.52 5.83
C GLY A 169 -13.69 2.20 5.09
N TYR A 170 -14.49 1.31 5.71
CA TYR A 170 -14.74 -0.06 5.27
C TYR A 170 -16.23 -0.24 4.96
N GLY A 171 -16.59 -0.45 3.69
CA GLY A 171 -17.98 -0.51 3.22
C GLY A 171 -18.59 -1.91 3.21
N THR A 172 -17.77 -2.96 3.25
CA THR A 172 -18.20 -4.36 3.23
C THR A 172 -17.26 -5.21 4.10
N VAL A 173 -17.55 -6.48 4.32
CA VAL A 173 -16.60 -7.45 4.93
C VAL A 173 -15.81 -8.20 3.85
N GLY A 174 -16.26 -8.12 2.59
CA GLY A 174 -15.59 -8.68 1.42
C GLY A 174 -14.43 -7.81 0.92
N ASN A 175 -14.42 -7.48 -0.37
CA ASN A 175 -13.35 -6.68 -0.97
C ASN A 175 -13.61 -5.17 -0.82
N ASN A 176 -12.78 -4.48 -0.03
CA ASN A 176 -12.79 -3.00 0.13
C ASN A 176 -11.65 -2.27 -0.62
N SER A 177 -10.96 -2.91 -1.56
CA SER A 177 -9.90 -2.25 -2.32
C SER A 177 -10.47 -1.27 -3.35
N PRO A 178 -9.88 -0.08 -3.54
CA PRO A 178 -10.32 0.87 -4.56
C PRO A 178 -10.00 0.37 -5.96
N LEU A 179 -10.62 1.01 -6.97
CA LEU A 179 -10.20 0.87 -8.35
C LEU A 179 -9.07 1.83 -8.67
N TYR A 180 -7.98 1.35 -9.27
CA TYR A 180 -6.95 2.21 -9.83
C TYR A 180 -7.24 2.43 -11.31
N VAL A 181 -7.09 3.67 -11.79
CA VAL A 181 -7.24 4.00 -13.21
C VAL A 181 -5.99 4.74 -13.65
N ILE A 182 -5.12 4.07 -14.41
CA ILE A 182 -3.85 4.62 -14.86
C ILE A 182 -3.98 4.95 -16.35
N ASP A 183 -3.90 6.23 -16.71
CA ASP A 183 -4.09 6.74 -18.08
C ASP A 183 -5.37 6.22 -18.77
N GLY A 184 -6.44 6.06 -17.98
CA GLY A 184 -7.75 5.60 -18.43
C GLY A 184 -7.93 4.07 -18.45
N VAL A 185 -6.92 3.29 -18.05
CA VAL A 185 -7.01 1.83 -17.96
C VAL A 185 -7.29 1.41 -16.50
N PRO A 186 -8.46 0.80 -16.20
CA PRO A 186 -8.75 0.27 -14.89
C PRO A 186 -7.88 -0.95 -14.54
N THR A 187 -7.41 -0.99 -13.30
CA THR A 187 -6.73 -2.14 -12.69
C THR A 187 -7.01 -2.17 -11.19
N ARG A 188 -6.90 -3.34 -10.58
CA ARG A 188 -6.85 -3.49 -9.12
C ARG A 188 -5.44 -3.76 -8.60
N ASN A 189 -4.48 -3.88 -9.50
CA ASN A 189 -3.09 -4.13 -9.17
C ASN A 189 -2.31 -2.80 -9.18
N GLN A 190 -1.96 -2.32 -7.99
CA GLN A 190 -1.17 -1.10 -7.78
C GLN A 190 0.32 -1.26 -8.14
N ASN A 191 0.83 -2.49 -8.30
CA ASN A 191 2.27 -2.75 -8.33
C ASN A 191 2.94 -2.25 -9.60
N ASN A 192 4.26 -2.06 -9.50
CA ASN A 192 5.16 -1.88 -10.64
C ASN A 192 4.94 -0.63 -11.52
N LEU A 193 4.03 0.28 -11.17
CA LEU A 193 4.08 1.64 -11.69
C LEU A 193 5.22 2.37 -10.96
N ASN A 194 6.16 2.88 -11.74
CA ASN A 194 7.26 3.69 -11.22
C ASN A 194 6.71 5.07 -10.78
N PRO A 195 6.82 5.43 -9.49
CA PRO A 195 6.20 6.65 -8.99
C PRO A 195 6.73 7.93 -9.67
N ASN A 196 7.99 7.94 -10.08
CA ASN A 196 8.62 9.05 -10.80
C ASN A 196 8.00 9.36 -12.18
N ASP A 197 7.19 8.45 -12.73
CA ASP A 197 6.48 8.65 -13.99
C ASP A 197 5.10 9.27 -13.80
N ILE A 198 4.64 9.44 -12.55
CA ILE A 198 3.37 10.05 -12.21
C ILE A 198 3.46 11.57 -12.41
N GLU A 199 2.45 12.12 -13.08
CA GLU A 199 2.23 13.56 -13.25
C GLU A 199 1.18 14.10 -12.28
N SER A 200 0.14 13.31 -11.99
CA SER A 200 -0.85 13.65 -10.98
C SER A 200 -1.54 12.42 -10.43
N LEU A 201 -1.96 12.51 -9.17
CA LEU A 201 -2.76 11.51 -8.48
C LEU A 201 -4.01 12.17 -7.92
N GLN A 202 -5.16 11.57 -8.19
CA GLN A 202 -6.46 12.08 -7.79
C GLN A 202 -7.26 10.96 -7.15
N VAL A 203 -7.94 11.25 -6.05
CA VAL A 203 -8.77 10.28 -5.34
C VAL A 203 -10.23 10.72 -5.39
N LEU A 204 -11.06 9.95 -6.09
CA LEU A 204 -12.50 10.13 -6.13
C LEU A 204 -13.12 9.46 -4.90
N LYS A 205 -13.54 10.28 -3.93
CA LYS A 205 -13.94 9.84 -2.58
C LYS A 205 -15.41 9.40 -2.50
N ASP A 206 -16.27 9.95 -3.36
CA ASP A 206 -17.71 9.73 -3.35
C ASP A 206 -18.27 9.10 -4.63
N ALA A 207 -19.50 8.57 -4.53
CA ALA A 207 -20.19 7.98 -5.67
C ALA A 207 -20.51 9.02 -6.77
N SER A 208 -20.66 10.30 -6.43
CA SER A 208 -20.92 11.34 -7.43
C SER A 208 -19.75 11.63 -8.36
N ALA A 209 -18.52 11.46 -7.88
CA ALA A 209 -17.34 11.55 -8.71
C ALA A 209 -17.02 10.20 -9.39
N ALA A 210 -17.25 9.07 -8.71
CA ALA A 210 -16.73 7.77 -9.14
C ALA A 210 -17.74 6.90 -9.93
N SER A 211 -19.05 7.21 -9.90
CA SER A 211 -20.12 6.39 -10.49
C SER A 211 -19.98 6.13 -12.00
N ILE A 212 -19.22 6.95 -12.72
CA ILE A 212 -18.91 6.73 -14.13
C ILE A 212 -18.15 5.41 -14.38
N TYR A 213 -17.40 4.93 -13.38
CA TYR A 213 -16.73 3.61 -13.37
C TYR A 213 -17.60 2.47 -12.80
N GLY A 214 -18.82 2.81 -12.35
CA GLY A 214 -19.87 1.85 -12.02
C GLY A 214 -19.56 0.93 -10.86
N SER A 215 -19.88 -0.34 -11.06
CA SER A 215 -19.80 -1.41 -10.07
C SER A 215 -18.39 -1.80 -9.59
N ARG A 216 -17.36 -1.16 -10.14
CA ARG A 216 -15.97 -1.33 -9.68
C ARG A 216 -15.53 -0.20 -8.75
N ALA A 217 -16.34 0.84 -8.61
CA ALA A 217 -16.00 2.08 -7.93
C ALA A 217 -16.70 2.26 -6.57
N ALA A 218 -17.41 1.24 -6.06
CA ALA A 218 -18.01 1.30 -4.73
C ALA A 218 -16.99 1.70 -3.67
N ASN A 219 -15.76 1.20 -3.73
CA ASN A 219 -14.72 1.52 -2.75
C ASN A 219 -13.93 2.80 -3.04
N GLY A 220 -14.41 3.65 -3.95
CA GLY A 220 -13.69 4.82 -4.46
C GLY A 220 -12.70 4.46 -5.58
N VAL A 221 -12.14 5.51 -6.20
CA VAL A 221 -11.25 5.37 -7.36
C VAL A 221 -10.01 6.25 -7.18
N VAL A 222 -8.84 5.69 -7.46
CA VAL A 222 -7.58 6.43 -7.52
C VAL A 222 -7.16 6.56 -8.98
N ILE A 223 -7.22 7.78 -9.51
CA ILE A 223 -6.85 8.13 -10.88
C ILE A 223 -5.40 8.57 -10.89
N ILE A 224 -4.62 8.00 -11.79
CA ILE A 224 -3.20 8.28 -11.96
C ILE A 224 -2.98 8.69 -13.40
N THR A 225 -2.46 9.91 -13.58
CA THR A 225 -2.03 10.40 -14.89
C THR A 225 -0.52 10.36 -14.93
N THR A 226 0.05 9.84 -16.01
CA THR A 226 1.50 9.78 -16.18
C THR A 226 2.01 10.89 -17.09
N LYS A 227 3.29 11.22 -16.91
CA LYS A 227 3.95 12.35 -17.59
C LYS A 227 3.80 12.27 -19.10
N LYS A 228 3.44 13.41 -19.71
CA LYS A 228 3.38 13.61 -21.16
C LYS A 228 4.38 14.65 -21.63
N GLY A 229 4.74 14.58 -22.91
CA GLY A 229 5.60 15.57 -23.55
C GLY A 229 4.93 16.95 -23.60
N LYS A 230 5.66 18.00 -23.20
CA LYS A 230 5.25 19.41 -23.29
C LYS A 230 5.86 20.06 -24.53
N LEU A 231 5.15 21.02 -25.14
CA LEU A 231 5.66 21.77 -26.29
C LEU A 231 6.93 22.54 -25.90
N GLY A 232 7.98 22.42 -26.71
CA GLY A 232 9.24 23.08 -26.46
C GLY A 232 10.45 22.18 -26.74
N LYS A 233 11.61 22.59 -26.21
CA LYS A 233 12.85 21.81 -26.36
C LYS A 233 12.73 20.47 -25.61
N PRO A 234 13.23 19.36 -26.20
CA PRO A 234 13.29 18.08 -25.50
C PRO A 234 14.04 18.23 -24.18
N THR A 235 13.48 17.68 -23.11
CA THR A 235 14.14 17.62 -21.80
C THR A 235 14.58 16.20 -21.53
N ILE A 236 15.84 16.02 -21.17
CA ILE A 236 16.37 14.74 -20.68
C ILE A 236 16.66 14.93 -19.20
N SER A 237 16.22 13.99 -18.35
CA SER A 237 16.46 14.06 -16.90
C SER A 237 17.08 12.77 -16.39
N TYR A 238 17.95 12.91 -15.39
CA TYR A 238 18.53 11.81 -14.62
C TYR A 238 18.26 12.04 -13.14
N ASN A 239 17.54 11.11 -12.52
CA ASN A 239 17.19 11.12 -11.10
C ASN A 239 17.82 9.92 -10.41
N THR A 240 18.53 10.15 -9.31
CA THR A 240 19.12 9.06 -8.54
C THR A 240 19.20 9.35 -7.05
N TYR A 241 19.16 8.30 -6.25
CA TYR A 241 19.53 8.36 -4.84
C TYR A 241 20.20 7.07 -4.39
N TYR A 242 20.95 7.18 -3.29
CA TYR A 242 21.49 6.07 -2.53
C TYR A 242 21.21 6.31 -1.04
N GLY A 243 20.89 5.25 -0.30
CA GLY A 243 20.66 5.34 1.13
C GLY A 243 20.93 4.08 1.90
N LEU A 244 20.83 4.22 3.22
CA LEU A 244 21.05 3.17 4.19
C LEU A 244 19.85 3.07 5.13
N GLN A 245 19.41 1.84 5.38
CA GLN A 245 18.24 1.52 6.19
C GLN A 245 18.65 0.81 7.49
N ASN A 246 17.96 1.12 8.58
CA ASN A 246 18.10 0.47 9.89
C ASN A 246 16.71 0.23 10.52
N ALA A 247 16.58 -0.77 11.40
CA ALA A 247 15.34 -0.98 12.16
C ALA A 247 14.99 0.25 13.01
N ALA A 248 13.72 0.65 13.04
CA ALA A 248 13.27 1.75 13.89
C ALA A 248 13.19 1.37 15.38
N GLN A 249 12.95 0.10 15.66
CA GLN A 249 12.79 -0.46 17.01
C GLN A 249 13.24 -1.92 17.00
N ASP A 250 13.80 -2.34 18.14
CA ASP A 250 14.33 -3.68 18.35
C ASP A 250 13.43 -4.50 19.28
N VAL A 251 13.58 -5.82 19.22
CA VAL A 251 12.86 -6.75 20.10
C VAL A 251 13.54 -6.79 21.47
N GLU A 252 12.75 -6.59 22.53
CA GLU A 252 13.20 -6.66 23.92
C GLU A 252 12.80 -7.98 24.57
N VAL A 253 13.78 -8.84 24.83
CA VAL A 253 13.59 -10.15 25.45
C VAL A 253 14.61 -10.41 26.55
N LEU A 254 14.39 -11.48 27.33
CA LEU A 254 15.32 -11.94 28.35
C LEU A 254 16.59 -12.52 27.71
N ASN A 255 17.73 -12.29 28.36
CA ASN A 255 18.95 -13.06 28.08
C ASN A 255 18.88 -14.46 28.74
N ALA A 256 19.90 -15.30 28.50
CA ALA A 256 19.93 -16.68 29.00
C ALA A 256 19.81 -16.81 30.53
N GLU A 257 20.46 -15.94 31.30
CA GLU A 257 20.43 -15.96 32.76
C GLU A 257 19.06 -15.48 33.29
N GLU A 258 18.56 -14.37 32.73
CA GLU A 258 17.26 -13.80 33.05
C GLU A 258 16.12 -14.80 32.76
N LEU A 259 16.19 -15.53 31.63
CA LEU A 259 15.22 -16.58 31.31
C LEU A 259 15.28 -17.74 32.31
N GLY A 260 16.48 -18.17 32.71
CA GLY A 260 16.62 -19.19 33.75
C GLY A 260 15.99 -18.74 35.08
N ARG A 261 16.14 -17.46 35.43
CA ARG A 261 15.50 -16.87 36.62
C ARG A 261 13.97 -16.85 36.49
N TYR A 262 13.45 -16.48 35.33
CA TYR A 262 12.01 -16.53 35.05
C TYR A 262 11.46 -17.95 35.26
N LEU A 263 12.13 -18.96 34.71
CA LEU A 263 11.71 -20.36 34.82
C LEU A 263 11.76 -20.88 36.26
N TYR A 264 12.82 -20.54 37.00
CA TYR A 264 12.91 -20.83 38.43
C TYR A 264 11.73 -20.27 39.22
N LEU A 265 11.41 -18.99 39.00
CA LEU A 265 10.29 -18.32 39.68
C LEU A 265 8.95 -18.91 39.25
N ALA A 266 8.78 -19.24 37.97
CA ALA A 266 7.54 -19.82 37.44
C ALA A 266 7.19 -21.17 38.10
N ASP A 267 8.19 -22.04 38.33
CA ASP A 267 7.99 -23.30 39.05
C ASP A 267 7.76 -23.08 40.54
N LEU A 268 8.55 -22.21 41.17
CA LEU A 268 8.41 -21.87 42.59
C LEU A 268 6.99 -21.35 42.90
N TYR A 269 6.49 -20.41 42.09
CA TYR A 269 5.15 -19.85 42.25
C TYR A 269 4.03 -20.83 41.87
N ALA A 270 4.32 -21.82 41.03
CA ALA A 270 3.42 -22.93 40.75
C ALA A 270 3.38 -23.99 41.86
N GLY A 271 4.18 -23.83 42.94
CA GLY A 271 4.31 -24.80 44.03
C GLY A 271 5.07 -26.07 43.64
N LYS A 272 5.91 -25.98 42.60
CA LYS A 272 6.77 -27.08 42.13
C LYS A 272 8.18 -26.89 42.68
N ASP A 273 8.90 -28.00 42.82
CA ASP A 273 10.35 -27.95 43.01
C ASP A 273 10.98 -27.45 41.70
N PRO A 274 11.68 -26.29 41.71
CA PRO A 274 12.24 -25.73 40.48
C PRO A 274 13.21 -26.70 39.81
N SER A 275 12.96 -27.02 38.54
CA SER A 275 13.83 -27.91 37.77
C SER A 275 13.75 -27.62 36.27
N HIS A 276 14.84 -27.82 35.54
CA HIS A 276 14.86 -27.64 34.10
C HIS A 276 15.83 -28.60 33.42
N GLY A 277 15.53 -29.06 32.20
CA GLY A 277 16.42 -29.94 31.44
C GLY A 277 17.69 -29.28 30.89
N GLN A 278 17.92 -28.00 31.20
CA GLN A 278 19.08 -27.22 30.75
C GLN A 278 19.71 -26.43 31.89
N TYR A 279 18.91 -25.78 32.74
CA TYR A 279 19.41 -24.95 33.82
C TYR A 279 19.50 -25.76 35.12
N ASP A 280 20.58 -25.54 35.86
CA ASP A 280 20.66 -25.96 37.25
C ASP A 280 20.31 -24.78 38.17
N PHE A 281 19.44 -25.04 39.14
CA PHE A 281 18.97 -24.03 40.09
C PHE A 281 19.54 -24.27 41.49
N GLY A 282 20.17 -23.23 42.05
CA GLY A 282 20.66 -23.21 43.42
C GLY A 282 19.53 -23.04 44.46
N PRO A 283 19.81 -23.32 45.74
CA PRO A 283 18.81 -23.27 46.81
C PRO A 283 18.28 -21.85 47.10
N ASN A 284 18.96 -20.80 46.63
CA ASN A 284 18.49 -19.42 46.77
C ASN A 284 18.09 -18.80 45.41
N GLY A 285 17.88 -19.62 44.37
CA GLY A 285 17.51 -19.16 43.03
C GLY A 285 18.69 -18.73 42.16
N GLU A 286 19.92 -19.16 42.49
CA GLU A 286 21.07 -19.01 41.59
C GLU A 286 20.85 -19.83 40.30
N VAL A 287 21.13 -19.25 39.13
CA VAL A 287 20.96 -19.90 37.82
C VAL A 287 22.33 -20.28 37.28
N SER A 288 22.55 -21.56 36.98
CA SER A 288 23.75 -22.02 36.28
C SER A 288 23.43 -22.38 34.84
N ILE A 289 24.25 -21.89 33.91
CA ILE A 289 24.16 -22.17 32.47
C ILE A 289 25.14 -23.30 32.13
N PRO A 290 24.69 -24.40 31.50
CA PRO A 290 25.56 -25.52 31.15
C PRO A 290 26.50 -25.15 30.01
N ASN A 291 27.59 -25.89 29.81
CA ASN A 291 28.46 -25.69 28.63
C ASN A 291 27.81 -26.16 27.31
N TYR A 292 26.88 -27.11 27.37
CA TYR A 292 26.20 -27.68 26.20
C TYR A 292 24.67 -27.72 26.39
N VAL A 293 23.95 -27.30 25.35
CA VAL A 293 22.49 -27.46 25.23
C VAL A 293 22.11 -28.80 24.59
N PHE A 294 23.07 -29.41 23.90
CA PHE A 294 22.97 -30.76 23.36
C PHE A 294 24.35 -31.44 23.42
N PRO A 295 24.56 -32.55 24.15
CA PRO A 295 23.62 -33.22 25.06
C PRO A 295 23.06 -32.27 26.13
N SER A 296 21.78 -32.41 26.46
CA SER A 296 21.02 -31.44 27.29
C SER A 296 21.66 -31.24 28.67
N GLY A 297 21.88 -29.99 29.06
CA GLY A 297 22.37 -29.63 30.41
C GLY A 297 23.78 -30.12 30.74
N ALA A 298 24.60 -30.49 29.74
CA ALA A 298 25.91 -31.12 30.01
C ALA A 298 27.03 -30.09 30.21
N GLU A 299 27.88 -30.33 31.21
CA GLU A 299 29.14 -29.59 31.40
C GLU A 299 30.25 -30.04 30.43
N THR A 300 30.22 -31.29 30.01
CA THR A 300 31.21 -31.88 29.09
C THR A 300 30.52 -32.77 28.06
N ALA A 301 30.98 -32.74 26.82
CA ALA A 301 30.53 -33.63 25.75
C ALA A 301 31.73 -34.24 25.00
N ASN A 302 31.58 -35.47 24.51
CA ASN A 302 32.58 -36.09 23.65
C ASN A 302 32.38 -35.64 22.20
N GLU A 303 33.10 -34.60 21.77
CA GLU A 303 32.96 -34.00 20.44
C GLU A 303 33.18 -35.01 19.28
N ASP A 304 33.94 -36.08 19.52
CA ASP A 304 34.19 -37.15 18.54
C ASP A 304 32.93 -37.98 18.21
N GLU A 305 31.89 -37.92 19.04
CA GLU A 305 30.61 -38.60 18.83
C GLU A 305 29.62 -37.78 17.99
N TYR A 306 30.03 -36.61 17.49
CA TYR A 306 29.17 -35.76 16.67
C TYR A 306 28.60 -36.53 15.47
N ALA A 307 27.29 -36.46 15.28
CA ALA A 307 26.62 -37.03 14.12
C ALA A 307 25.36 -36.22 13.77
N LEU A 308 25.18 -35.87 12.49
CA LEU A 308 23.96 -35.23 12.00
C LEU A 308 23.50 -35.92 10.72
N THR A 309 23.07 -37.18 10.86
CA THR A 309 22.73 -38.05 9.73
C THR A 309 21.38 -38.74 9.94
N PRO A 310 20.70 -39.17 8.86
CA PRO A 310 19.45 -39.92 9.00
C PRO A 310 19.62 -41.14 9.92
N GLY A 311 18.84 -41.19 11.00
CA GLY A 311 18.86 -42.30 11.96
C GLY A 311 19.97 -42.22 13.03
N ASN A 312 20.89 -41.26 12.96
CA ASN A 312 21.88 -40.99 14.01
C ASN A 312 22.11 -39.49 14.14
N ILE A 313 21.48 -38.88 15.15
CA ILE A 313 21.56 -37.46 15.45
C ILE A 313 22.14 -37.25 16.85
N ASN A 314 23.41 -36.88 16.88
CA ASN A 314 24.14 -36.35 18.02
C ASN A 314 24.75 -34.97 17.66
N ALA A 315 23.89 -33.95 17.54
CA ALA A 315 24.26 -32.61 17.10
C ALA A 315 24.90 -31.80 18.24
N ILE A 316 26.07 -32.20 18.71
CA ILE A 316 26.71 -31.60 19.89
C ILE A 316 26.74 -30.07 19.73
N THR A 317 26.09 -29.35 20.64
CA THR A 317 25.81 -27.92 20.55
C THR A 317 26.14 -27.26 21.89
N ARG A 318 27.04 -26.27 21.84
CA ARG A 318 27.43 -25.47 23.00
C ARG A 318 26.33 -24.48 23.37
N SER A 319 26.22 -24.15 24.65
CA SER A 319 25.33 -23.09 25.09
C SER A 319 25.83 -21.71 24.65
N ALA A 320 24.91 -20.78 24.47
CA ALA A 320 25.17 -19.40 24.11
C ALA A 320 24.25 -18.44 24.90
N ASP A 321 24.36 -17.15 24.60
CA ASP A 321 23.39 -16.12 24.98
C ASP A 321 23.05 -15.31 23.72
N THR A 322 22.34 -15.97 22.81
CA THR A 322 22.12 -15.47 21.45
C THR A 322 20.99 -14.43 21.45
N TYR A 323 21.33 -13.22 21.04
CA TYR A 323 20.34 -12.19 20.73
C TYR A 323 19.80 -12.38 19.30
N TRP A 324 18.76 -13.19 19.17
CA TRP A 324 18.23 -13.62 17.86
C TRP A 324 17.78 -12.48 16.94
N TRP A 325 17.27 -11.37 17.47
CA TRP A 325 16.91 -10.21 16.66
C TRP A 325 18.13 -9.61 15.94
N GLY A 326 19.27 -9.51 16.63
CA GLY A 326 20.54 -9.06 16.03
C GLY A 326 21.10 -10.02 14.98
N GLU A 327 20.81 -11.31 15.10
CA GLU A 327 21.22 -12.32 14.11
C GLU A 327 20.38 -12.25 12.84
N VAL A 328 19.06 -12.09 12.95
CA VAL A 328 18.17 -12.06 11.76
C VAL A 328 18.13 -10.71 11.05
N THR A 329 18.59 -9.64 11.71
CA THR A 329 18.66 -8.29 11.15
C THR A 329 20.09 -7.86 10.82
N ARG A 330 20.23 -6.80 10.02
CA ARG A 330 21.49 -6.12 9.70
C ARG A 330 21.32 -4.62 9.77
N SER A 331 22.39 -3.93 10.13
CA SER A 331 22.47 -2.47 10.05
C SER A 331 22.90 -2.01 8.66
N ASN A 332 22.46 -0.82 8.28
CA ASN A 332 22.84 -0.12 7.05
C ASN A 332 22.53 -0.91 5.77
N ALA A 333 21.33 -1.48 5.67
CA ALA A 333 20.90 -2.16 4.45
C ALA A 333 20.75 -1.16 3.29
N PRO A 334 21.43 -1.38 2.14
CA PRO A 334 21.45 -0.41 1.05
C PRO A 334 20.11 -0.32 0.31
N ILE A 335 19.82 0.88 -0.19
CA ILE A 335 18.70 1.15 -1.12
C ILE A 335 19.16 2.15 -2.17
N GLN A 336 18.79 1.91 -3.43
CA GLN A 336 19.18 2.76 -4.55
C GLN A 336 18.12 2.81 -5.64
N ASN A 337 18.11 3.93 -6.37
CA ASN A 337 17.23 4.15 -7.50
C ASN A 337 17.96 4.96 -8.57
N HIS A 338 17.73 4.58 -9.83
CA HIS A 338 18.21 5.30 -10.99
C HIS A 338 17.09 5.44 -12.01
N GLN A 339 16.90 6.64 -12.52
CA GLN A 339 15.93 6.90 -13.57
C GLN A 339 16.50 7.83 -14.62
N ILE A 340 16.29 7.45 -15.88
CA ILE A 340 16.51 8.29 -17.04
C ILE A 340 15.16 8.53 -17.69
N SER A 341 14.83 9.78 -18.00
CA SER A 341 13.63 10.13 -18.74
C SER A 341 13.92 11.12 -19.86
N ALA A 342 13.17 11.04 -20.94
CA ALA A 342 13.19 11.97 -22.05
C ALA A 342 11.75 12.38 -22.40
N THR A 343 11.47 13.68 -22.43
CA THR A 343 10.16 14.22 -22.74
C THR A 343 10.27 15.32 -23.79
N GLY A 344 9.25 15.46 -24.62
CA GLY A 344 9.18 16.56 -25.59
C GLY A 344 7.92 16.51 -26.43
N ALA A 345 7.60 17.63 -27.06
CA ALA A 345 6.53 17.70 -28.04
C ALA A 345 6.82 18.70 -29.16
N THR A 346 6.29 18.35 -30.33
CA THR A 346 6.11 19.20 -31.51
C THR A 346 4.61 19.49 -31.66
N GLU A 347 4.25 20.28 -32.66
CA GLU A 347 2.84 20.52 -33.01
C GLU A 347 2.09 19.22 -33.37
N PHE A 348 2.76 18.22 -33.96
CA PHE A 348 2.13 16.98 -34.43
C PHE A 348 2.42 15.74 -33.57
N ALA A 349 3.38 15.78 -32.66
CA ALA A 349 3.80 14.61 -31.89
C ALA A 349 4.22 14.98 -30.47
N ARG A 350 3.74 14.22 -29.48
CA ARG A 350 4.15 14.30 -28.08
C ARG A 350 4.73 12.96 -27.66
N TYR A 351 5.81 12.98 -26.89
CA TYR A 351 6.42 11.76 -26.36
C TYR A 351 6.94 11.96 -24.94
N ALA A 352 6.86 10.89 -24.16
CA ALA A 352 7.57 10.73 -22.90
C ALA A 352 8.08 9.29 -22.82
N PHE A 353 9.37 9.14 -22.53
CA PHE A 353 10.02 7.85 -22.34
C PHE A 353 10.75 7.85 -21.01
N SER A 354 10.66 6.76 -20.25
CA SER A 354 11.45 6.58 -19.04
C SER A 354 11.93 5.15 -18.86
N MET A 355 13.10 5.04 -18.22
CA MET A 355 13.70 3.79 -17.78
C MET A 355 14.10 3.93 -16.32
N ASN A 356 13.74 2.95 -15.50
CA ASN A 356 14.03 2.92 -14.07
C ASN A 356 14.66 1.59 -13.65
N TYR A 357 15.63 1.68 -12.74
CA TYR A 357 16.19 0.56 -11.98
C TYR A 357 16.11 0.91 -10.50
N PHE A 358 15.43 0.05 -9.73
CA PHE A 358 15.28 0.15 -8.29
C PHE A 358 15.82 -1.11 -7.63
N ASP A 359 16.56 -0.96 -6.54
CA ASP A 359 17.16 -2.06 -5.79
C ASP A 359 17.16 -1.73 -4.29
N GLN A 360 16.61 -2.65 -3.49
CA GLN A 360 16.45 -2.50 -2.05
C GLN A 360 16.80 -3.81 -1.35
N GLU A 361 17.81 -3.73 -0.49
CA GLU A 361 18.10 -4.77 0.48
C GLU A 361 17.28 -4.55 1.76
N ALA A 362 16.67 -5.61 2.32
CA ALA A 362 15.91 -5.50 3.57
C ALA A 362 16.84 -5.36 4.78
N ILE A 363 16.32 -4.80 5.88
CA ILE A 363 16.95 -4.91 7.20
C ILE A 363 17.01 -6.38 7.67
N THR A 364 16.07 -7.22 7.24
CA THR A 364 16.14 -8.67 7.42
C THR A 364 17.20 -9.26 6.49
N ARG A 365 18.05 -10.15 7.00
CA ARG A 365 19.11 -10.76 6.20
C ARG A 365 18.54 -11.61 5.06
N PHE A 366 19.28 -11.67 3.95
CA PHE A 366 18.98 -12.49 2.77
C PHE A 366 17.71 -12.12 1.98
N VAL A 367 17.02 -11.04 2.38
CA VAL A 367 15.84 -10.54 1.67
C VAL A 367 16.20 -9.29 0.88
N ALA A 368 15.78 -9.26 -0.39
CA ALA A 368 15.97 -8.10 -1.28
C ALA A 368 14.90 -8.03 -2.37
N TYR A 369 14.71 -6.85 -2.96
CA TYR A 369 13.81 -6.62 -4.08
C TYR A 369 14.46 -5.74 -5.14
N GLU A 370 14.39 -6.18 -6.39
CA GLU A 370 14.88 -5.45 -7.56
C GLU A 370 13.72 -5.23 -8.55
N ARG A 371 13.67 -4.07 -9.19
CA ARG A 371 12.71 -3.75 -10.25
C ARG A 371 13.37 -2.99 -11.38
N MET A 372 13.08 -3.43 -12.61
CA MET A 372 13.33 -2.69 -13.83
C MET A 372 12.00 -2.28 -14.44
N SER A 373 11.84 -1.03 -14.85
CA SER A 373 10.66 -0.60 -15.59
C SER A 373 11.02 0.28 -16.79
N LEU A 374 10.24 0.12 -17.84
CA LEU A 374 10.27 0.92 -19.05
C LEU A 374 8.87 1.48 -19.27
N ARG A 375 8.80 2.77 -19.57
CA ARG A 375 7.55 3.43 -19.92
C ARG A 375 7.69 4.25 -21.19
N ALA A 376 6.69 4.15 -22.06
CA ALA A 376 6.55 4.96 -23.25
C ALA A 376 5.12 5.51 -23.30
N ASN A 377 5.01 6.82 -23.48
CA ASN A 377 3.76 7.50 -23.77
C ASN A 377 3.96 8.28 -25.07
N THR A 378 3.14 8.02 -26.08
CA THR A 378 3.21 8.71 -27.37
C THR A 378 1.84 9.16 -27.84
N GLN A 379 1.78 10.33 -28.47
CA GLN A 379 0.56 10.82 -29.13
C GLN A 379 0.95 11.54 -30.42
N PHE A 380 0.25 11.21 -31.50
CA PHE A 380 0.39 11.81 -32.81
C PHE A 380 -0.92 12.47 -33.23
N SER A 381 -0.84 13.74 -33.63
CA SER A 381 -1.93 14.48 -34.26
C SER A 381 -1.82 14.38 -35.78
N ALA A 382 -2.93 14.18 -36.46
CA ALA A 382 -3.05 14.09 -37.90
C ALA A 382 -4.37 14.74 -38.36
N ILE A 383 -4.49 14.96 -39.68
CA ILE A 383 -5.70 15.53 -40.30
C ILE A 383 -6.05 16.91 -39.67
N SER A 384 -5.07 17.83 -39.68
CA SER A 384 -5.23 19.17 -39.09
C SER A 384 -5.74 19.10 -37.63
N ASP A 385 -5.08 18.27 -36.81
CA ASP A 385 -5.37 18.03 -35.38
C ASP A 385 -6.70 17.35 -35.04
N ARG A 386 -7.53 17.01 -36.04
CA ARG A 386 -8.81 16.33 -35.84
C ARG A 386 -8.68 14.86 -35.48
N LEU A 387 -7.58 14.20 -35.85
CA LEU A 387 -7.29 12.81 -35.49
C LEU A 387 -6.11 12.78 -34.54
N ARG A 388 -6.28 12.17 -33.37
CA ARG A 388 -5.20 11.92 -32.42
C ARG A 388 -5.10 10.43 -32.16
N ILE A 389 -3.93 9.86 -32.38
CA ILE A 389 -3.64 8.45 -32.09
C ILE A 389 -2.55 8.42 -31.04
N GLY A 390 -2.75 7.66 -29.97
CA GLY A 390 -1.76 7.57 -28.91
C GLY A 390 -1.71 6.22 -28.25
N GLU A 391 -0.68 6.07 -27.42
CA GLU A 391 -0.40 4.89 -26.64
C GLU A 391 0.24 5.30 -25.31
N ASN A 392 -0.10 4.56 -24.27
CA ASN A 392 0.54 4.64 -22.96
C ASN A 392 0.89 3.21 -22.56
N PHE A 393 2.16 2.87 -22.42
CA PHE A 393 2.59 1.51 -22.13
C PHE A 393 3.73 1.46 -21.11
N THR A 394 3.65 0.48 -20.22
CA THR A 394 4.66 0.15 -19.23
C THR A 394 4.96 -1.33 -19.26
N VAL A 395 6.25 -1.66 -19.27
CA VAL A 395 6.74 -3.01 -19.01
C VAL A 395 7.61 -2.97 -17.78
N SER A 396 7.39 -3.90 -16.87
CA SER A 396 8.16 -3.99 -15.63
C SER A 396 8.54 -5.43 -15.34
N PHE A 397 9.77 -5.60 -14.85
CA PHE A 397 10.31 -6.87 -14.38
C PHE A 397 10.76 -6.72 -12.94
N GLY A 398 10.12 -7.44 -12.03
CA GLY A 398 10.45 -7.51 -10.62
C GLY A 398 11.11 -8.83 -10.27
N ASN A 399 12.06 -8.80 -9.33
CA ASN A 399 12.72 -9.95 -8.76
C ASN A 399 12.80 -9.80 -7.23
N ARG A 400 11.99 -10.57 -6.51
CA ARG A 400 12.09 -10.69 -5.05
C ARG A 400 13.01 -11.87 -4.72
N LYS A 401 14.05 -11.61 -3.91
CA LYS A 401 15.03 -12.60 -3.44
C LYS A 401 14.75 -12.94 -1.98
N GLY A 402 14.71 -14.24 -1.69
CA GLY A 402 14.32 -14.74 -0.38
C GLY A 402 12.89 -14.33 -0.01
N GLY A 403 12.62 -14.30 1.29
CA GLY A 403 11.35 -13.84 1.83
C GLY A 403 11.05 -14.46 3.17
N PHE A 404 10.02 -13.96 3.82
CA PHE A 404 9.39 -14.59 4.99
C PHE A 404 7.94 -14.12 5.04
N SER A 405 7.07 -14.89 5.69
CA SER A 405 5.71 -14.46 6.00
C SER A 405 5.76 -13.33 7.04
N ASN A 406 5.43 -12.10 6.67
CA ASN A 406 5.28 -11.03 7.67
C ASN A 406 4.01 -11.27 8.51
N ASN A 407 3.97 -10.76 9.74
CA ASN A 407 2.78 -10.82 10.62
C ASN A 407 2.22 -12.23 10.91
N ASN A 408 3.09 -13.23 11.12
CA ASN A 408 2.65 -14.62 11.38
C ASN A 408 3.62 -15.37 12.31
N GLU A 409 3.15 -16.48 12.88
CA GLU A 409 3.97 -17.37 13.71
C GLU A 409 5.15 -17.97 12.90
N GLN A 410 6.29 -18.16 13.56
CA GLN A 410 7.51 -18.79 13.04
C GLN A 410 8.22 -18.06 11.89
N ASN A 411 7.86 -16.81 11.63
CA ASN A 411 8.64 -15.92 10.77
C ASN A 411 9.91 -15.38 11.48
N ALA A 412 10.73 -14.59 10.78
CA ALA A 412 11.96 -14.03 11.33
C ALA A 412 11.75 -13.16 12.59
N VAL A 413 10.66 -12.38 12.64
CA VAL A 413 10.31 -11.53 13.79
C VAL A 413 9.89 -12.38 14.98
N SER A 414 8.91 -13.26 14.79
CA SER A 414 8.39 -14.13 15.84
C SER A 414 9.40 -15.15 16.33
N GLY A 415 10.26 -15.65 15.45
CA GLY A 415 11.42 -16.44 15.86
C GLY A 415 12.34 -15.67 16.81
N SER A 416 12.56 -14.36 16.59
CA SER A 416 13.49 -13.58 17.42
C SER A 416 13.06 -13.41 18.88
N TYR A 417 11.76 -13.30 19.17
CA TYR A 417 11.28 -13.21 20.55
C TYR A 417 10.88 -14.56 21.17
N LYS A 418 10.70 -15.62 20.36
CA LYS A 418 10.35 -16.96 20.85
C LYS A 418 11.55 -17.89 21.03
N HIS A 419 12.59 -17.76 20.22
CA HIS A 419 13.68 -18.74 20.19
C HIS A 419 14.54 -18.65 21.45
N HIS A 420 14.94 -19.81 21.99
CA HIS A 420 15.64 -19.89 23.27
C HIS A 420 17.03 -19.23 23.18
N PRO A 421 17.42 -18.34 24.13
CA PRO A 421 18.70 -17.63 24.09
C PRO A 421 19.91 -18.55 24.25
N LEU A 422 19.76 -19.67 24.98
CA LEU A 422 20.80 -20.70 25.09
C LEU A 422 21.25 -21.34 23.76
N LEU A 423 20.43 -21.27 22.70
CA LEU A 423 20.77 -21.86 21.41
C LEU A 423 21.72 -20.93 20.63
N PRO A 424 22.89 -21.42 20.16
CA PRO A 424 23.73 -20.68 19.22
C PRO A 424 23.14 -20.72 17.80
N VAL A 425 23.71 -19.92 16.88
CA VAL A 425 23.37 -20.01 15.45
C VAL A 425 23.86 -21.33 14.84
N TYR A 426 25.06 -21.78 15.24
CA TYR A 426 25.73 -22.97 14.71
C TYR A 426 26.15 -23.91 15.83
N ASP A 427 26.20 -25.20 15.51
CA ASP A 427 26.76 -26.26 16.36
C ASP A 427 28.30 -26.33 16.25
N ILE A 428 28.93 -27.29 16.96
CA ILE A 428 30.41 -27.40 16.97
C ILE A 428 31.01 -27.79 15.62
N ALA A 429 30.21 -28.35 14.71
CA ALA A 429 30.64 -28.78 13.38
C ALA A 429 30.36 -27.72 12.29
N GLY A 430 29.75 -26.59 12.67
CA GLY A 430 29.38 -25.50 11.76
C GLY A 430 28.05 -25.73 11.02
N ASN A 431 27.27 -26.76 11.39
CA ASN A 431 25.89 -26.88 10.93
C ASN A 431 24.99 -25.95 11.77
N PHE A 432 23.79 -25.64 11.29
CA PHE A 432 22.84 -24.86 12.10
C PHE A 432 22.51 -25.62 13.38
N ALA A 433 22.47 -24.91 14.50
CA ALA A 433 22.00 -25.44 15.78
C ALA A 433 20.48 -25.28 15.90
N GLY A 434 19.84 -26.15 16.69
CA GLY A 434 18.38 -26.17 16.83
C GLY A 434 17.89 -26.87 18.09
N SER A 435 16.57 -26.95 18.22
CA SER A 435 15.88 -27.19 19.48
C SER A 435 15.80 -28.66 19.94
N ARG A 436 16.77 -29.51 19.55
CA ARG A 436 16.79 -30.94 19.93
C ARG A 436 17.05 -31.22 21.40
N GLY A 437 17.68 -30.29 22.10
CA GLY A 437 17.91 -30.40 23.54
C GLY A 437 16.60 -30.39 24.32
N ALA A 438 16.61 -30.98 25.51
CA ALA A 438 15.46 -30.98 26.40
C ALA A 438 15.04 -29.54 26.73
N ASN A 439 13.73 -29.28 26.77
CA ASN A 439 13.15 -28.01 27.19
C ASN A 439 13.55 -26.75 26.38
N LEU A 440 14.05 -26.90 25.15
CA LEU A 440 14.40 -25.77 24.27
C LEU A 440 13.26 -25.32 23.34
N GLY A 441 12.10 -25.97 23.42
CA GLY A 441 10.93 -25.70 22.59
C GLY A 441 11.01 -26.24 21.17
N ASN A 442 10.12 -25.76 20.31
CA ASN A 442 9.92 -26.23 18.93
C ASN A 442 9.92 -25.09 17.91
N ASN A 443 10.64 -23.99 18.19
CA ASN A 443 10.82 -22.93 17.21
C ASN A 443 11.98 -23.28 16.28
N PHE A 444 11.83 -22.99 14.97
CA PHE A 444 12.94 -23.03 14.04
C PHE A 444 14.04 -22.05 14.46
N ASN A 445 15.30 -22.37 14.13
CA ASN A 445 16.38 -21.40 14.18
C ASN A 445 16.07 -20.31 13.13
N PRO A 446 15.74 -19.08 13.54
CA PRO A 446 15.19 -18.08 12.62
C PRO A 446 16.24 -17.57 11.62
N TYR A 447 17.52 -17.61 11.98
CA TYR A 447 18.62 -17.32 11.05
C TYR A 447 18.73 -18.42 9.98
N ALA A 448 18.66 -19.68 10.39
CA ALA A 448 18.74 -20.82 9.49
C ALA A 448 17.61 -20.83 8.45
N VAL A 449 16.39 -20.44 8.84
CA VAL A 449 15.26 -20.27 7.92
C VAL A 449 15.61 -19.25 6.83
N LEU A 450 15.99 -18.03 7.20
CA LEU A 450 16.36 -17.00 6.23
C LEU A 450 17.54 -17.40 5.34
N ALA A 451 18.55 -18.06 5.90
CA ALA A 451 19.70 -18.56 5.17
C ALA A 451 19.34 -19.68 4.19
N ARG A 452 18.37 -20.54 4.53
CA ARG A 452 17.86 -21.57 3.61
C ARG A 452 17.00 -20.98 2.50
N ASP A 453 16.27 -19.91 2.78
CA ASP A 453 15.37 -19.28 1.81
C ASP A 453 16.10 -18.27 0.89
N GLN A 454 17.38 -17.96 1.14
CA GLN A 454 18.15 -16.93 0.40
C GLN A 454 18.17 -17.11 -1.14
N ASP A 455 17.96 -18.33 -1.63
CA ASP A 455 17.96 -18.68 -3.06
C ASP A 455 16.57 -18.71 -3.69
N ASP A 456 15.54 -18.48 -2.89
CA ASP A 456 14.16 -18.38 -3.35
C ASP A 456 13.98 -17.13 -4.20
N ARG A 457 13.20 -17.27 -5.26
CA ARG A 457 12.98 -16.19 -6.23
C ARG A 457 11.52 -16.11 -6.57
N ASN A 458 10.99 -14.90 -6.58
CA ASN A 458 9.72 -14.58 -7.21
C ASN A 458 9.99 -13.57 -8.33
N TYR A 459 9.83 -14.02 -9.57
CA TYR A 459 9.92 -13.19 -10.75
C TYR A 459 8.54 -12.74 -11.16
N ASN A 460 8.41 -11.47 -11.50
CA ASN A 460 7.17 -10.89 -11.96
C ASN A 460 7.42 -10.08 -13.23
N LEU A 461 6.68 -10.34 -14.30
CA LEU A 461 6.69 -9.55 -15.53
C LEU A 461 5.28 -9.02 -15.77
N ARG A 462 5.14 -7.69 -15.78
CA ARG A 462 3.86 -7.02 -16.05
C ARG A 462 3.99 -6.14 -17.29
N ALA A 463 3.03 -6.26 -18.21
CA ALA A 463 2.82 -5.38 -19.34
C ALA A 463 1.46 -4.70 -19.17
N PHE A 464 1.45 -3.38 -19.13
CA PHE A 464 0.28 -2.58 -18.78
C PHE A 464 0.17 -1.36 -19.68
N GLY A 465 -1.02 -1.07 -20.19
CA GLY A 465 -1.22 0.13 -21.00
C GLY A 465 -2.44 0.12 -21.89
N ASN A 466 -2.56 1.13 -22.76
CA ASN A 466 -3.56 1.19 -23.81
C ASN A 466 -3.03 1.77 -25.12
N VAL A 467 -3.79 1.49 -26.17
CA VAL A 467 -3.74 2.21 -27.44
C VAL A 467 -5.09 2.86 -27.66
N TYR A 468 -5.11 4.12 -28.07
CA TYR A 468 -6.33 4.88 -28.28
C TYR A 468 -6.29 5.71 -29.57
N ALA A 469 -7.48 5.99 -30.09
CA ALA A 469 -7.70 6.93 -31.17
C ALA A 469 -8.86 7.85 -30.83
N GLU A 470 -8.67 9.14 -31.06
CA GLU A 470 -9.66 10.20 -30.89
C GLU A 470 -9.87 10.90 -32.23
N PHE A 471 -11.12 11.15 -32.59
CA PHE A 471 -11.47 11.84 -33.82
C PHE A 471 -12.56 12.87 -33.56
N ASP A 472 -12.27 14.14 -33.88
CA ASP A 472 -13.25 15.23 -33.82
C ASP A 472 -14.16 15.13 -35.05
N LEU A 473 -15.34 14.55 -34.87
CA LEU A 473 -16.36 14.40 -35.91
C LEU A 473 -16.86 15.75 -36.40
N ILE A 474 -17.02 16.68 -35.46
CA ILE A 474 -17.25 18.12 -35.64
C ILE A 474 -16.55 18.84 -34.48
N GLU A 475 -16.43 20.17 -34.55
CA GLU A 475 -15.70 21.01 -33.58
C GLU A 475 -16.04 20.72 -32.09
N ASN A 476 -17.29 20.36 -31.83
CA ASN A 476 -17.82 20.15 -30.48
C ASN A 476 -18.15 18.68 -30.16
N LEU A 477 -17.78 17.72 -31.02
CA LEU A 477 -18.07 16.29 -30.84
C LEU A 477 -16.86 15.43 -31.16
N THR A 478 -16.31 14.79 -30.13
CA THR A 478 -15.15 13.91 -30.23
C THR A 478 -15.56 12.47 -29.99
N ALA A 479 -15.23 11.59 -30.92
CA ALA A 479 -15.30 10.15 -30.73
C ALA A 479 -13.96 9.62 -30.23
N LYS A 480 -13.96 8.72 -29.25
CA LYS A 480 -12.76 8.05 -28.76
C LYS A 480 -12.97 6.55 -28.68
N THR A 481 -11.98 5.79 -29.12
CA THR A 481 -11.88 4.34 -28.89
C THR A 481 -10.55 4.05 -28.21
N SER A 482 -10.57 3.21 -27.17
CA SER A 482 -9.38 2.86 -26.39
C SER A 482 -9.41 1.37 -26.05
N PHE A 483 -8.33 0.67 -26.37
CA PHE A 483 -8.12 -0.73 -25.99
C PHE A 483 -6.98 -0.82 -24.98
N GLY A 484 -7.28 -1.24 -23.75
CA GLY A 484 -6.33 -1.41 -22.66
C GLY A 484 -6.06 -2.87 -22.34
N LEU A 485 -4.85 -3.14 -21.83
CA LEU A 485 -4.37 -4.45 -21.42
C LEU A 485 -3.60 -4.32 -20.09
N ASP A 486 -3.91 -5.19 -19.14
CA ASP A 486 -3.11 -5.46 -17.95
C ASP A 486 -2.78 -6.95 -17.94
N ALA A 487 -1.55 -7.30 -18.30
CA ALA A 487 -1.09 -8.67 -18.37
C ALA A 487 0.07 -8.88 -17.39
N ASN A 488 -0.02 -9.95 -16.61
CA ASN A 488 0.92 -10.25 -15.55
C ASN A 488 1.30 -11.73 -15.59
N THR A 489 2.58 -12.03 -15.47
CA THR A 489 3.06 -13.40 -15.26
C THR A 489 4.00 -13.42 -14.06
N SER A 490 3.82 -14.42 -13.21
CA SER A 490 4.68 -14.64 -12.06
C SER A 490 5.27 -16.04 -12.10
N ARG A 491 6.51 -16.15 -11.64
CA ARG A 491 7.19 -17.43 -11.46
C ARG A 491 7.87 -17.44 -10.10
N SER A 492 7.44 -18.33 -9.23
CA SER A 492 8.07 -18.58 -7.94
C SER A 492 8.95 -19.82 -8.00
N ARG A 493 10.07 -19.77 -7.31
CA ARG A 493 10.96 -20.90 -7.07
C ARG A 493 11.26 -20.94 -5.57
N ASN A 494 10.79 -21.99 -4.91
CA ASN A 494 10.98 -22.22 -3.48
C ASN A 494 11.82 -23.48 -3.28
N ILE A 495 12.95 -23.34 -2.61
CA ILE A 495 13.92 -24.41 -2.37
C ILE A 495 13.81 -24.86 -0.92
N GLY A 496 13.26 -26.05 -0.69
CA GLY A 496 13.24 -26.65 0.65
C GLY A 496 14.59 -27.29 0.96
N ARG A 497 15.30 -26.77 1.95
CA ARG A 497 16.54 -27.39 2.46
C ARG A 497 16.28 -28.17 3.74
N PRO A 498 17.01 -29.27 4.00
CA PRO A 498 16.82 -30.06 5.19
C PRO A 498 17.09 -29.28 6.48
N GLN A 499 16.36 -29.65 7.52
CA GLN A 499 16.41 -29.02 8.85
C GLN A 499 16.64 -30.04 9.97
N PRO A 500 17.73 -30.82 9.91
CA PRO A 500 17.94 -31.91 10.84
C PRO A 500 18.18 -31.47 12.28
N GLU A 501 18.53 -30.20 12.52
CA GLU A 501 18.73 -29.60 13.84
C GLU A 501 17.42 -29.29 14.57
N TYR A 502 16.32 -29.18 13.84
CA TYR A 502 15.00 -28.97 14.41
C TYR A 502 14.48 -30.27 15.05
N VAL A 503 13.82 -30.19 16.21
CA VAL A 503 13.36 -31.38 16.95
C VAL A 503 12.40 -32.26 16.15
N GLU A 504 11.50 -31.66 15.37
CA GLU A 504 10.59 -32.34 14.43
C GLU A 504 11.09 -32.28 12.97
N GLY A 505 12.38 -31.98 12.79
CA GLY A 505 13.01 -31.81 11.50
C GLY A 505 13.23 -33.09 10.71
N ASN A 506 13.62 -32.94 9.44
CA ASN A 506 13.88 -34.07 8.54
C ASN A 506 15.09 -33.78 7.62
N PHE A 507 15.50 -34.81 6.88
CA PHE A 507 16.63 -34.78 5.94
C PHE A 507 16.21 -34.62 4.47
N ILE A 508 14.98 -34.18 4.20
CA ILE A 508 14.41 -34.14 2.86
C ILE A 508 14.57 -32.73 2.29
N ASN A 509 15.25 -32.64 1.15
CA ASN A 509 15.29 -31.43 0.34
C ASN A 509 14.19 -31.47 -0.73
N SER A 510 13.81 -30.31 -1.24
CA SER A 510 12.74 -30.15 -2.23
C SER A 510 12.92 -28.92 -3.09
N LEU A 511 12.20 -28.91 -4.21
CA LEU A 511 12.00 -27.75 -5.06
C LEU A 511 10.52 -27.69 -5.41
N SER A 512 9.91 -26.53 -5.23
CA SER A 512 8.60 -26.20 -5.78
C SER A 512 8.75 -25.02 -6.74
N ILE A 513 8.18 -25.16 -7.94
CA ILE A 513 8.08 -24.11 -8.93
C ILE A 513 6.60 -23.80 -9.11
N GLY A 514 6.23 -22.54 -8.91
CA GLY A 514 4.91 -22.02 -9.26
C GLY A 514 5.02 -21.12 -10.48
N ASP A 515 4.11 -21.28 -11.43
CA ASP A 515 3.96 -20.39 -12.57
C ASP A 515 2.50 -19.92 -12.61
N SER A 516 2.27 -18.61 -12.77
CA SER A 516 0.94 -18.07 -13.04
C SER A 516 0.99 -17.05 -14.17
N TYR A 517 -0.12 -16.95 -14.89
CA TYR A 517 -0.37 -15.81 -15.76
C TYR A 517 -1.81 -15.37 -15.61
N GLU A 518 -2.03 -14.08 -15.77
CA GLU A 518 -3.34 -13.46 -15.81
C GLU A 518 -3.31 -12.31 -16.81
N TYR A 519 -4.47 -12.00 -17.36
CA TYR A 519 -4.69 -10.77 -18.09
C TYR A 519 -6.08 -10.21 -17.81
N GLU A 520 -6.21 -8.90 -17.99
CA GLU A 520 -7.47 -8.20 -18.11
C GLU A 520 -7.36 -7.26 -19.31
N TRP A 521 -8.33 -7.31 -20.22
CA TRP A 521 -8.44 -6.33 -21.27
C TRP A 521 -9.72 -5.52 -21.10
N VAL A 522 -9.67 -4.27 -21.55
CA VAL A 522 -10.77 -3.33 -21.52
C VAL A 522 -10.89 -2.65 -22.88
N TRP A 523 -12.09 -2.59 -23.41
CA TRP A 523 -12.37 -1.86 -24.64
C TRP A 523 -13.47 -0.83 -24.41
N THR A 524 -13.10 0.44 -24.49
CA THR A 524 -13.98 1.56 -24.18
C THR A 524 -14.16 2.43 -25.41
N ASN A 525 -15.41 2.75 -25.73
CA ASN A 525 -15.77 3.62 -26.84
C ASN A 525 -16.68 4.73 -26.34
N THR A 526 -16.32 5.99 -26.58
CA THR A 526 -17.05 7.15 -26.07
C THR A 526 -17.31 8.19 -27.15
N LEU A 527 -18.38 8.96 -26.95
CA LEU A 527 -18.71 10.18 -27.67
C LEU A 527 -18.82 11.30 -26.65
N ALA A 528 -17.95 12.29 -26.74
CA ALA A 528 -17.93 13.47 -25.90
C ALA A 528 -18.41 14.69 -26.70
N TYR A 529 -19.39 15.41 -26.16
CA TYR A 529 -19.92 16.63 -26.74
C TYR A 529 -19.76 17.79 -25.76
N SER A 530 -19.27 18.94 -26.20
CA SER A 530 -19.18 20.14 -25.36
C SER A 530 -19.56 21.37 -26.16
N LYS A 531 -20.49 22.19 -25.67
CA LYS A 531 -20.93 23.39 -26.36
C LYS A 531 -21.38 24.47 -25.39
N GLU A 532 -20.90 25.68 -25.64
CA GLU A 532 -21.47 26.91 -25.08
C GLU A 532 -22.73 27.29 -25.89
N LEU A 533 -23.90 27.27 -25.24
CA LEU A 533 -25.17 27.63 -25.87
C LEU A 533 -25.36 29.15 -25.94
N SER A 534 -24.84 29.85 -24.94
CA SER A 534 -24.69 31.30 -24.85
C SER A 534 -23.62 31.63 -23.80
N SER A 535 -23.27 32.91 -23.65
CA SER A 535 -22.34 33.40 -22.63
C SER A 535 -22.75 33.10 -21.18
N GLU A 536 -23.94 32.54 -20.95
CA GLU A 536 -24.44 32.17 -19.63
C GLU A 536 -24.67 30.66 -19.47
N HIS A 537 -24.63 29.88 -20.55
CA HIS A 537 -25.05 28.48 -20.53
C HIS A 537 -24.02 27.59 -21.22
N GLN A 538 -23.39 26.70 -20.45
CA GLN A 538 -22.48 25.69 -20.96
C GLN A 538 -23.05 24.30 -20.71
N VAL A 539 -23.02 23.45 -21.74
CA VAL A 539 -23.43 22.04 -21.65
C VAL A 539 -22.30 21.17 -22.15
N SER A 540 -21.98 20.12 -21.39
CA SER A 540 -21.17 19.02 -21.90
C SER A 540 -21.82 17.68 -21.58
N GLY A 541 -21.52 16.67 -22.38
CA GLY A 541 -22.04 15.33 -22.20
C GLY A 541 -21.11 14.28 -22.76
N LEU A 542 -21.19 13.09 -22.18
CA LEU A 542 -20.43 11.92 -22.58
C LEU A 542 -21.39 10.73 -22.63
N ALA A 543 -21.30 9.92 -23.67
CA ALA A 543 -21.95 8.61 -23.72
C ALA A 543 -20.93 7.57 -24.16
N GLY A 544 -21.00 6.37 -23.59
CA GLY A 544 -20.05 5.32 -23.92
C GLY A 544 -20.51 3.92 -23.61
N ILE A 545 -19.76 2.98 -24.18
CA ILE A 545 -19.85 1.55 -23.89
C ILE A 545 -18.47 1.03 -23.47
N GLU A 546 -18.47 0.02 -22.63
CA GLU A 546 -17.26 -0.63 -22.13
C GLU A 546 -17.46 -2.14 -22.06
N ALA A 547 -16.45 -2.88 -22.51
CA ALA A 547 -16.37 -4.32 -22.37
C ALA A 547 -15.05 -4.68 -21.67
N ILE A 548 -15.13 -5.54 -20.66
CA ILE A 548 -14.00 -6.02 -19.88
C ILE A 548 -14.05 -7.54 -19.84
N SER A 549 -12.89 -8.19 -19.94
CA SER A 549 -12.76 -9.60 -19.60
C SER A 549 -11.41 -9.87 -18.95
N GLY A 550 -11.43 -10.73 -17.93
CA GLY A 550 -10.25 -11.16 -17.21
C GLY A 550 -10.16 -12.67 -17.15
N PHE A 551 -8.95 -13.19 -17.28
CA PHE A 551 -8.65 -14.61 -17.14
C PHE A 551 -7.32 -14.78 -16.41
N GLY A 552 -7.19 -15.82 -15.58
CA GLY A 552 -5.95 -16.14 -14.89
C GLY A 552 -5.92 -17.57 -14.38
N GLU A 553 -4.77 -18.20 -14.57
CA GLU A 553 -4.50 -19.57 -14.11
C GLU A 553 -3.12 -19.72 -13.49
N PHE A 554 -3.00 -20.67 -12.58
CA PHE A 554 -1.73 -21.04 -11.96
C PHE A 554 -1.45 -22.52 -12.13
N SER A 555 -0.18 -22.87 -12.07
CA SER A 555 0.31 -24.23 -11.96
C SER A 555 1.45 -24.31 -10.95
N ASN A 556 1.54 -25.43 -10.25
CA ASN A 556 2.68 -25.76 -9.39
C ASN A 556 3.22 -27.12 -9.78
N ALA A 557 4.52 -27.27 -9.73
CA ALA A 557 5.19 -28.56 -9.81
C ALA A 557 6.26 -28.66 -8.73
N SER A 558 6.36 -29.81 -8.08
CA SER A 558 7.38 -30.05 -7.06
C SER A 558 8.02 -31.43 -7.16
N ARG A 559 9.26 -31.53 -6.67
CA ARG A 559 9.97 -32.78 -6.44
C ARG A 559 10.75 -32.69 -5.13
N GLN A 560 11.10 -33.85 -4.58
CA GLN A 560 11.90 -34.00 -3.38
C GLN A 560 13.13 -34.87 -3.66
N ARG A 561 14.01 -35.01 -2.66
CA ARG A 561 15.13 -35.97 -2.65
C ARG A 561 16.13 -35.79 -3.80
N PHE A 562 16.58 -34.56 -3.98
CA PHE A 562 17.68 -34.20 -4.87
C PHE A 562 18.99 -34.80 -4.37
N PRO A 563 19.88 -35.23 -5.30
CA PRO A 563 21.17 -35.83 -4.94
C PRO A 563 22.17 -34.84 -4.33
N SER A 564 21.90 -33.53 -4.41
CA SER A 564 22.73 -32.47 -3.83
C SER A 564 21.90 -31.23 -3.56
N GLU A 565 22.25 -30.51 -2.49
CA GLU A 565 21.66 -29.22 -2.11
C GLU A 565 22.34 -28.02 -2.77
N ASN A 566 23.37 -28.25 -3.59
CA ASN A 566 24.02 -27.19 -4.36
C ASN A 566 22.97 -26.50 -5.24
N ASN A 567 22.96 -25.16 -5.22
CA ASN A 567 21.99 -24.36 -5.97
C ASN A 567 22.00 -24.69 -7.48
N ALA A 568 23.16 -25.05 -8.04
CA ALA A 568 23.30 -25.46 -9.44
C ALA A 568 22.58 -26.79 -9.78
N ILE A 569 22.16 -27.55 -8.76
CA ILE A 569 21.44 -28.82 -8.89
C ILE A 569 20.00 -28.66 -8.41
N ILE A 570 19.80 -28.24 -7.16
CA ILE A 570 18.46 -28.20 -6.53
C ILE A 570 17.51 -27.19 -7.19
N SER A 571 18.03 -26.19 -7.92
CA SER A 571 17.21 -25.25 -8.70
C SER A 571 16.48 -25.85 -9.92
N TYR A 572 16.77 -27.10 -10.30
CA TYR A 572 16.24 -27.72 -11.52
C TYR A 572 15.39 -28.94 -11.23
N LEU A 573 14.07 -28.81 -11.42
CA LEU A 573 13.07 -29.81 -11.04
C LEU A 573 13.37 -31.23 -11.54
N ASN A 574 13.90 -31.37 -12.76
CA ASN A 574 14.18 -32.67 -13.37
C ASN A 574 15.30 -33.47 -12.67
N LEU A 575 16.09 -32.84 -11.79
CA LEU A 575 17.17 -33.47 -11.03
C LEU A 575 16.71 -34.05 -9.68
N GLY A 576 15.46 -33.82 -9.27
CA GLY A 576 14.84 -34.45 -8.10
C GLY A 576 14.22 -35.82 -8.41
N ASP A 577 13.94 -36.61 -7.37
CA ASP A 577 13.39 -37.97 -7.47
C ASP A 577 12.01 -37.95 -8.13
N LEU A 578 11.90 -38.63 -9.28
CA LEU A 578 10.67 -38.69 -10.08
C LEU A 578 9.50 -39.32 -9.33
N THR A 579 9.74 -40.24 -8.38
CA THR A 579 8.68 -40.90 -7.61
C THR A 579 8.01 -39.98 -6.59
N THR A 580 8.60 -38.80 -6.33
CA THR A 580 8.08 -37.77 -5.43
C THR A 580 7.43 -36.61 -6.19
N ALA A 581 7.28 -36.73 -7.51
CA ALA A 581 6.72 -35.68 -8.33
C ALA A 581 5.27 -35.40 -7.93
N SER A 582 4.95 -34.12 -7.74
CA SER A 582 3.59 -33.64 -7.58
C SER A 582 3.34 -32.43 -8.47
N ASN A 583 2.08 -32.25 -8.84
CA ASN A 583 1.63 -31.09 -9.60
C ASN A 583 0.23 -30.68 -9.15
N SER A 584 -0.05 -29.40 -9.28
CA SER A 584 -1.39 -28.83 -9.08
C SER A 584 -1.58 -27.63 -10.00
N GLY A 585 -2.81 -27.17 -10.15
CA GLY A 585 -3.13 -25.98 -10.93
C GLY A 585 -4.63 -25.71 -10.97
N GLY A 586 -4.99 -24.52 -11.44
CA GLY A 586 -6.38 -24.12 -11.56
C GLY A 586 -6.55 -22.68 -12.04
N THR A 587 -7.78 -22.37 -12.46
CA THR A 587 -8.22 -21.01 -12.79
C THR A 587 -8.56 -20.27 -11.50
N PHE A 588 -8.05 -19.06 -11.34
CA PHE A 588 -8.35 -18.19 -10.19
C PHE A 588 -9.03 -16.88 -10.58
N LYS A 589 -9.16 -16.61 -11.89
CA LYS A 589 -9.85 -15.46 -12.47
C LYS A 589 -10.50 -15.88 -13.79
N ASP A 590 -11.80 -15.68 -13.92
CA ASP A 590 -12.57 -15.88 -15.15
C ASP A 590 -13.85 -15.04 -15.10
N PHE A 591 -13.85 -13.86 -15.71
CA PHE A 591 -15.05 -13.04 -15.76
C PHE A 591 -15.14 -12.15 -17.00
N SER A 592 -16.35 -11.65 -17.24
CA SER A 592 -16.63 -10.57 -18.19
C SER A 592 -17.63 -9.57 -17.62
N LEU A 593 -17.48 -8.31 -18.02
CA LEU A 593 -18.38 -7.21 -17.65
C LEU A 593 -18.66 -6.38 -18.91
N PHE A 594 -19.93 -6.08 -19.16
CA PHE A 594 -20.37 -5.16 -20.20
C PHE A 594 -21.14 -4.01 -19.59
N SER A 595 -20.88 -2.80 -20.06
CA SER A 595 -21.43 -1.59 -19.46
C SER A 595 -21.82 -0.56 -20.51
N VAL A 596 -22.90 0.17 -20.22
CA VAL A 596 -23.35 1.34 -20.98
C VAL A 596 -23.50 2.49 -20.01
N PHE A 597 -22.93 3.65 -20.33
CA PHE A 597 -22.93 4.80 -19.42
C PHE A 597 -23.12 6.11 -20.16
N ALA A 598 -23.66 7.09 -19.45
CA ALA A 598 -23.77 8.46 -19.90
C ALA A 598 -23.59 9.44 -18.74
N GLN A 599 -23.06 10.60 -19.06
CA GLN A 599 -22.86 11.73 -18.16
C GLN A 599 -23.31 13.00 -18.87
N ALA A 600 -23.94 13.90 -18.14
CA ALA A 600 -24.29 15.24 -18.59
C ALA A 600 -23.88 16.26 -17.53
N ASN A 601 -23.22 17.33 -17.96
CA ASN A 601 -22.87 18.48 -17.13
C ASN A 601 -23.54 19.74 -17.69
N TYR A 602 -23.94 20.62 -16.78
CA TYR A 602 -24.53 21.90 -17.10
C TYR A 602 -24.00 22.97 -16.14
N SER A 603 -23.51 24.06 -16.70
CA SER A 603 -23.14 25.28 -15.97
C SER A 603 -24.07 26.42 -16.38
N PHE A 604 -24.63 27.11 -15.39
CA PHE A 604 -25.33 28.37 -15.59
C PHE A 604 -24.54 29.51 -14.93
N ARG A 605 -24.02 30.42 -15.77
CA ARG A 605 -23.22 31.60 -15.41
C ARG A 605 -22.03 31.27 -14.50
N ASP A 606 -21.49 30.06 -14.64
CA ASP A 606 -20.44 29.48 -13.80
C ASP A 606 -20.74 29.47 -12.30
N ARG A 607 -22.01 29.68 -11.93
CA ARG A 607 -22.49 29.73 -10.55
C ARG A 607 -23.17 28.44 -10.14
N TYR A 608 -24.05 27.94 -11.00
CA TYR A 608 -24.86 26.76 -10.71
C TYR A 608 -24.40 25.63 -11.61
N LEU A 609 -23.78 24.65 -10.98
CA LEU A 609 -23.19 23.49 -11.63
C LEU A 609 -24.07 22.28 -11.34
N VAL A 610 -24.43 21.53 -12.38
CA VAL A 610 -25.21 20.30 -12.26
C VAL A 610 -24.53 19.22 -13.06
N GLN A 611 -24.37 18.05 -12.45
CA GLN A 611 -23.89 16.85 -13.12
C GLN A 611 -24.83 15.69 -12.83
N VAL A 612 -25.14 14.92 -13.86
CA VAL A 612 -25.94 13.70 -13.78
C VAL A 612 -25.21 12.58 -14.49
N ILE A 613 -25.11 11.43 -13.84
CA ILE A 613 -24.49 10.21 -14.37
C ILE A 613 -25.49 9.07 -14.28
N GLY A 614 -25.56 8.26 -15.32
CA GLY A 614 -26.30 7.00 -15.32
C GLY A 614 -25.46 5.91 -15.96
N ARG A 615 -25.33 4.77 -15.27
CA ARG A 615 -24.57 3.62 -15.75
C ARG A 615 -25.35 2.33 -15.57
N TYR A 616 -25.34 1.47 -16.58
CA TYR A 616 -25.93 0.15 -16.59
C TYR A 616 -24.84 -0.90 -16.80
N ASP A 617 -24.66 -1.79 -15.83
CA ASP A 617 -23.61 -2.81 -15.80
C ASP A 617 -24.21 -4.23 -15.87
N GLN A 618 -23.52 -5.13 -16.59
CA GLN A 618 -23.87 -6.54 -16.72
C GLN A 618 -22.66 -7.46 -16.49
N SER A 619 -22.72 -8.36 -15.51
CA SER A 619 -21.59 -9.20 -15.10
C SER A 619 -21.82 -10.69 -15.31
N SER A 620 -20.76 -11.45 -15.64
CA SER A 620 -20.84 -12.92 -15.74
C SER A 620 -20.87 -13.64 -14.38
N ARG A 621 -20.59 -12.95 -13.27
CA ARG A 621 -20.53 -13.56 -11.92
C ARG A 621 -21.89 -13.89 -11.34
N PHE A 622 -22.92 -13.23 -11.84
CA PHE A 622 -24.31 -13.44 -11.46
C PHE A 622 -25.04 -14.21 -12.56
N LEU A 623 -26.09 -14.94 -12.19
CA LEU A 623 -26.96 -15.61 -13.17
C LEU A 623 -27.83 -14.58 -13.90
N THR A 624 -28.25 -14.90 -15.13
CA THR A 624 -28.92 -13.98 -16.07
C THR A 624 -30.16 -13.25 -15.54
N ALA A 625 -30.80 -13.74 -14.48
CA ALA A 625 -31.94 -13.05 -13.86
C ALA A 625 -31.52 -11.77 -13.12
N ASP A 626 -30.35 -11.76 -12.48
CA ASP A 626 -29.89 -10.73 -11.55
C ASP A 626 -28.55 -10.10 -11.98
N ASN A 627 -28.10 -10.42 -13.20
CA ASN A 627 -26.77 -10.04 -13.67
C ASN A 627 -26.61 -8.59 -14.11
N ALA A 628 -27.66 -7.79 -14.03
CA ALA A 628 -27.67 -6.42 -14.51
C ALA A 628 -28.16 -5.42 -13.46
N ALA A 629 -27.49 -4.27 -13.34
CA ALA A 629 -27.87 -3.21 -12.41
C ALA A 629 -27.69 -1.81 -13.01
N PHE A 630 -28.52 -0.87 -12.55
CA PHE A 630 -28.45 0.56 -12.92
C PHE A 630 -28.01 1.40 -11.72
N PHE A 631 -26.98 2.23 -11.94
CA PHE A 631 -26.35 3.06 -10.93
C PHE A 631 -26.49 4.55 -11.30
N PRO A 632 -27.45 5.26 -10.70
CA PRO A 632 -27.63 6.70 -10.91
C PRO A 632 -26.75 7.53 -9.98
N SER A 633 -26.38 8.73 -10.43
CA SER A 633 -25.79 9.75 -9.58
C SER A 633 -26.12 11.18 -10.04
N VAL A 634 -26.22 12.09 -9.08
CA VAL A 634 -26.47 13.52 -9.28
C VAL A 634 -25.55 14.30 -8.35
N SER A 635 -24.93 15.35 -8.85
CA SER A 635 -24.19 16.32 -8.04
C SER A 635 -24.49 17.75 -8.45
N LEU A 636 -24.44 18.63 -7.45
CA LEU A 636 -24.80 20.04 -7.54
C LEU A 636 -23.66 20.86 -6.95
N GLY A 637 -23.28 21.94 -7.62
CA GLY A 637 -22.34 22.94 -7.13
C GLY A 637 -22.96 24.32 -7.18
N TRP A 638 -22.74 25.11 -6.14
CA TRP A 638 -23.11 26.51 -6.09
C TRP A 638 -21.91 27.35 -5.69
N ARG A 639 -21.41 28.17 -6.61
CA ARG A 639 -20.35 29.13 -6.35
C ARG A 639 -20.96 30.42 -5.80
N VAL A 640 -20.91 30.54 -4.47
CA VAL A 640 -21.53 31.62 -3.71
C VAL A 640 -20.73 32.92 -3.85
N SER A 641 -19.41 32.81 -4.05
CA SER A 641 -18.50 33.95 -4.31
C SER A 641 -18.89 34.78 -5.52
N ASP A 642 -19.47 34.15 -6.54
CA ASP A 642 -19.87 34.80 -7.80
C ASP A 642 -21.27 35.46 -7.71
N GLU A 643 -21.91 35.48 -6.53
CA GLU A 643 -23.21 36.13 -6.33
C GLU A 643 -23.07 37.61 -5.97
N PRO A 644 -23.95 38.51 -6.49
CA PRO A 644 -23.85 39.95 -6.22
C PRO A 644 -23.97 40.33 -4.73
N PHE A 645 -24.64 39.51 -3.92
CA PHE A 645 -24.74 39.77 -2.48
C PHE A 645 -23.44 39.45 -1.73
N PHE A 646 -22.51 38.73 -2.36
CA PHE A 646 -21.26 38.27 -1.77
C PHE A 646 -20.13 39.30 -1.93
N ASP A 647 -20.31 40.34 -2.74
CA ASP A 647 -19.35 41.43 -2.96
C ASP A 647 -18.79 42.00 -1.64
N GLY A 648 -19.63 42.10 -0.60
CA GLY A 648 -19.22 42.60 0.73
C GLY A 648 -18.30 41.68 1.54
N LEU A 649 -18.14 40.41 1.12
CA LEU A 649 -17.31 39.39 1.76
C LEU A 649 -16.07 39.02 0.93
N SER A 650 -15.93 39.60 -0.27
CA SER A 650 -14.80 39.37 -1.20
C SER A 650 -13.42 39.72 -0.60
N GLY A 651 -13.37 40.63 0.38
CA GLY A 651 -12.14 40.95 1.11
C GLY A 651 -11.66 39.84 2.05
N VAL A 652 -12.52 38.87 2.38
CA VAL A 652 -12.19 37.70 3.21
C VAL A 652 -12.09 36.45 2.35
N PHE A 653 -13.07 36.21 1.48
CA PHE A 653 -13.16 35.04 0.62
C PHE A 653 -12.84 35.43 -0.83
N SER A 654 -11.81 34.82 -1.38
CA SER A 654 -11.43 34.91 -2.80
C SER A 654 -12.28 33.97 -3.67
N ASP A 655 -12.62 32.79 -3.15
CA ASP A 655 -13.59 31.88 -3.76
C ASP A 655 -14.37 31.12 -2.68
N LEU A 656 -15.64 30.82 -2.95
CA LEU A 656 -16.47 30.02 -2.07
C LEU A 656 -17.46 29.18 -2.88
N LYS A 657 -17.36 27.86 -2.74
CA LYS A 657 -18.23 26.88 -3.39
C LYS A 657 -18.86 25.92 -2.39
N LEU A 658 -20.17 25.71 -2.52
CA LEU A 658 -20.91 24.66 -1.84
C LEU A 658 -21.20 23.52 -2.81
N ARG A 659 -21.05 22.28 -2.34
CA ARG A 659 -21.22 21.07 -3.13
C ARG A 659 -22.21 20.13 -2.47
N TYR A 660 -23.08 19.48 -3.25
CA TYR A 660 -23.87 18.35 -2.78
C TYR A 660 -23.81 17.21 -3.80
N GLY A 661 -23.48 16.01 -3.33
CA GLY A 661 -23.39 14.81 -4.15
C GLY A 661 -24.26 13.69 -3.60
N TRP A 662 -25.02 13.05 -4.47
CA TRP A 662 -25.75 11.81 -4.20
C TRP A 662 -25.47 10.80 -5.30
N GLY A 663 -25.23 9.54 -4.95
CA GLY A 663 -25.05 8.51 -5.97
C GLY A 663 -25.05 7.10 -5.43
N GLN A 664 -25.34 6.17 -6.32
CA GLN A 664 -25.26 4.74 -6.06
C GLN A 664 -24.15 4.13 -6.90
N THR A 665 -23.46 3.15 -6.32
CA THR A 665 -22.42 2.35 -6.97
C THR A 665 -22.60 0.90 -6.55
N GLY A 666 -22.12 -0.03 -7.38
CA GLY A 666 -22.23 -1.46 -7.12
C GLY A 666 -20.91 -2.10 -6.69
N ASN A 667 -20.99 -3.32 -6.19
CA ASN A 667 -19.86 -4.23 -6.00
C ASN A 667 -20.28 -5.66 -6.45
N GLN A 668 -19.36 -6.38 -7.10
CA GLN A 668 -19.57 -7.70 -7.69
C GLN A 668 -18.49 -8.73 -7.29
N GLU A 669 -17.72 -8.45 -6.24
CA GLU A 669 -16.60 -9.32 -5.84
C GLU A 669 -17.05 -10.49 -4.96
N ILE A 670 -17.70 -11.49 -5.58
CA ILE A 670 -18.28 -12.67 -4.91
C ILE A 670 -17.69 -14.01 -5.36
N GLY A 671 -16.60 -13.97 -6.14
CA GLY A 671 -16.06 -15.12 -6.85
C GLY A 671 -16.79 -15.38 -8.17
N ASP A 672 -16.09 -15.98 -9.12
CA ASP A 672 -16.52 -16.00 -10.53
C ASP A 672 -17.65 -17.00 -10.83
N TYR A 673 -17.86 -18.00 -9.96
CA TYR A 673 -18.88 -19.04 -10.12
C TYR A 673 -19.85 -19.15 -8.93
N ASN A 674 -20.08 -18.06 -8.17
CA ASN A 674 -20.95 -18.09 -6.98
C ASN A 674 -22.38 -18.59 -7.27
N GLY A 675 -22.88 -18.40 -8.49
CA GLY A 675 -24.19 -18.90 -8.92
C GLY A 675 -24.31 -20.43 -9.06
N PHE A 676 -23.20 -21.18 -8.96
CA PHE A 676 -23.14 -22.60 -9.25
C PHE A 676 -22.58 -23.42 -8.08
N THR A 677 -23.21 -24.57 -7.81
CA THR A 677 -22.58 -25.60 -6.98
C THR A 677 -21.48 -26.27 -7.79
N THR A 678 -20.25 -26.16 -7.33
CA THR A 678 -19.07 -26.69 -8.03
C THR A 678 -18.65 -28.05 -7.45
N TYR A 679 -18.02 -28.88 -8.27
CA TYR A 679 -17.48 -30.18 -7.86
C TYR A 679 -15.99 -30.22 -8.16
N ARG A 680 -15.23 -30.87 -7.28
CA ARG A 680 -13.79 -31.07 -7.45
C ARG A 680 -13.44 -32.55 -7.42
N SER A 681 -12.31 -32.86 -8.01
CA SER A 681 -11.67 -34.17 -7.89
C SER A 681 -10.64 -34.10 -6.77
N ASN A 682 -10.85 -34.86 -5.69
CA ASN A 682 -9.97 -34.83 -4.52
C ASN A 682 -9.75 -36.25 -3.98
N ILE A 683 -8.50 -36.71 -4.01
CA ILE A 683 -8.13 -38.05 -3.54
C ILE A 683 -8.28 -38.23 -2.02
N PHE A 684 -8.19 -37.16 -1.23
CA PHE A 684 -8.34 -37.19 0.23
C PHE A 684 -9.81 -37.26 0.64
N ASN A 685 -10.68 -36.48 -0.01
CA ASN A 685 -12.09 -36.39 0.37
C ASN A 685 -12.98 -37.39 -0.37
N ALA A 686 -12.64 -37.70 -1.62
CA ALA A 686 -13.45 -38.50 -2.53
C ALA A 686 -12.70 -39.70 -3.13
N GLY A 687 -11.49 -40.01 -2.64
CA GLY A 687 -10.74 -41.19 -3.04
C GLY A 687 -11.17 -42.42 -2.25
N TYR A 688 -11.41 -43.54 -2.94
CA TYR A 688 -11.73 -44.81 -2.29
C TYR A 688 -11.04 -46.00 -2.97
N PRO A 689 -10.32 -46.88 -2.24
CA PRO A 689 -9.69 -48.06 -2.81
C PRO A 689 -10.74 -49.18 -3.02
N ILE A 690 -11.60 -49.02 -4.02
CA ILE A 690 -12.70 -49.96 -4.34
C ILE A 690 -12.17 -51.38 -4.64
N ASP A 691 -10.94 -51.46 -5.17
CA ASP A 691 -10.24 -52.72 -5.47
C ASP A 691 -9.50 -53.34 -4.26
N GLY A 692 -9.56 -52.68 -3.10
CA GLY A 692 -8.86 -53.09 -1.87
C GLY A 692 -7.38 -52.71 -1.84
N ASN A 693 -6.86 -51.95 -2.81
CA ASN A 693 -5.47 -51.50 -2.83
C ASN A 693 -5.30 -50.14 -2.11
N PRO A 694 -4.74 -50.08 -0.89
CA PRO A 694 -4.63 -48.84 -0.13
C PRO A 694 -3.66 -47.82 -0.75
N SER A 695 -2.83 -48.23 -1.70
CA SER A 695 -1.84 -47.36 -2.35
C SER A 695 -2.33 -46.74 -3.67
N SER A 696 -3.54 -47.08 -4.13
CA SER A 696 -4.09 -46.59 -5.40
C SER A 696 -5.61 -46.37 -5.30
N PRO A 697 -6.07 -45.42 -4.48
CA PRO A 697 -7.51 -45.14 -4.38
C PRO A 697 -8.07 -44.65 -5.72
N VAL A 698 -9.27 -45.13 -6.08
CA VAL A 698 -10.04 -44.63 -7.22
C VAL A 698 -10.57 -43.25 -6.87
N ILE A 699 -10.28 -42.25 -7.70
CA ILE A 699 -10.66 -40.87 -7.45
C ILE A 699 -12.13 -40.65 -7.84
N GLY A 700 -12.91 -40.07 -6.92
CA GLY A 700 -14.26 -39.58 -7.15
C GLY A 700 -14.36 -38.04 -7.19
N PHE A 701 -15.59 -37.54 -7.00
CA PHE A 701 -15.88 -36.11 -6.91
C PHE A 701 -16.67 -35.80 -5.64
N ASP A 702 -16.29 -34.73 -4.94
CA ASP A 702 -17.06 -34.09 -3.87
C ASP A 702 -17.49 -32.69 -4.29
N ALA A 703 -18.54 -32.15 -3.66
CA ALA A 703 -18.91 -30.76 -3.84
C ALA A 703 -17.81 -29.87 -3.25
N SER A 704 -17.26 -28.95 -4.03
CA SER A 704 -16.26 -27.99 -3.54
C SER A 704 -16.90 -26.77 -2.90
N SER A 705 -17.97 -26.25 -3.51
CA SER A 705 -18.75 -25.12 -3.01
C SER A 705 -20.22 -25.28 -3.36
N PHE A 706 -21.10 -24.78 -2.51
CA PHE A 706 -22.51 -24.58 -2.87
C PHE A 706 -22.67 -23.31 -3.71
N GLY A 707 -23.73 -23.25 -4.53
CA GLY A 707 -24.08 -22.08 -5.32
C GLY A 707 -25.28 -21.32 -4.78
N ASN A 708 -25.29 -20.00 -4.96
CA ASN A 708 -26.42 -19.12 -4.71
C ASN A 708 -26.92 -18.50 -6.02
N PRO A 709 -27.96 -19.06 -6.66
CA PRO A 709 -28.50 -18.54 -7.91
C PRO A 709 -29.23 -17.19 -7.76
N LEU A 710 -29.50 -16.74 -6.53
CA LEU A 710 -30.21 -15.50 -6.20
C LEU A 710 -29.25 -14.38 -5.79
N ALA A 711 -27.94 -14.58 -5.92
CA ALA A 711 -26.96 -13.54 -5.61
C ALA A 711 -27.15 -12.34 -6.55
N GLN A 712 -27.18 -11.14 -5.97
CA GLN A 712 -27.31 -9.87 -6.68
C GLN A 712 -26.18 -8.91 -6.27
N TRP A 713 -26.13 -7.74 -6.91
CA TRP A 713 -25.13 -6.71 -6.64
C TRP A 713 -25.23 -6.15 -5.22
N GLU A 714 -24.09 -5.94 -4.57
CA GLU A 714 -23.99 -5.13 -3.35
C GLU A 714 -24.07 -3.65 -3.76
N THR A 715 -24.90 -2.85 -3.09
CA THR A 715 -25.14 -1.45 -3.48
C THR A 715 -24.68 -0.48 -2.40
N THR A 716 -23.76 0.41 -2.74
CA THR A 716 -23.32 1.50 -1.88
C THR A 716 -24.00 2.81 -2.30
N THR A 717 -24.79 3.39 -1.39
CA THR A 717 -25.40 4.71 -1.54
C THR A 717 -24.58 5.74 -0.76
N SER A 718 -24.12 6.79 -1.44
CA SER A 718 -23.32 7.86 -0.84
C SER A 718 -24.04 9.20 -0.87
N ASN A 719 -23.92 9.97 0.23
CA ASN A 719 -24.29 11.37 0.32
C ASN A 719 -23.06 12.18 0.73
N ASN A 720 -22.83 13.33 0.09
CA ASN A 720 -21.73 14.23 0.39
C ASN A 720 -22.21 15.68 0.40
N LEU A 721 -21.92 16.41 1.47
CA LEU A 721 -22.05 17.87 1.54
C LEU A 721 -20.65 18.45 1.66
N GLY A 722 -20.23 19.22 0.66
CA GLY A 722 -18.90 19.79 0.56
C GLY A 722 -18.90 21.32 0.67
N PHE A 723 -17.83 21.85 1.25
CA PHE A 723 -17.52 23.27 1.32
C PHE A 723 -16.07 23.45 0.87
N ASP A 724 -15.88 24.26 -0.17
CA ASP A 724 -14.55 24.66 -0.63
C ASP A 724 -14.44 26.18 -0.52
N GLY A 725 -13.40 26.67 0.14
CA GLY A 725 -13.18 28.10 0.30
C GLY A 725 -11.71 28.47 0.15
N SER A 726 -11.45 29.53 -0.60
CA SER A 726 -10.13 30.15 -0.71
C SER A 726 -10.21 31.55 -0.10
N MET A 727 -9.35 31.87 0.88
CA MET A 727 -9.44 33.08 1.70
C MET A 727 -8.14 33.89 1.69
N PHE A 728 -8.25 35.18 2.01
CA PHE A 728 -7.12 36.10 2.19
C PHE A 728 -6.20 36.20 0.96
N ASN A 729 -6.79 36.40 -0.22
CA ASN A 729 -6.09 36.38 -1.52
C ASN A 729 -5.45 35.01 -1.80
N SER A 730 -6.27 33.96 -1.66
CA SER A 730 -5.88 32.56 -1.88
C SER A 730 -4.65 32.08 -1.08
N ARG A 731 -4.47 32.63 0.12
CA ARG A 731 -3.44 32.19 1.06
C ARG A 731 -3.90 31.03 1.92
N LEU A 732 -5.20 30.93 2.19
CA LEU A 732 -5.78 29.83 2.94
C LEU A 732 -6.80 29.10 2.07
N ASP A 733 -6.54 27.85 1.78
CA ASP A 733 -7.50 26.94 1.17
C ASP A 733 -8.09 26.01 2.23
N VAL A 734 -9.41 25.86 2.19
CA VAL A 734 -10.19 25.01 3.09
C VAL A 734 -11.08 24.10 2.26
N GLU A 735 -10.96 22.80 2.48
CA GLU A 735 -11.85 21.77 1.93
C GLU A 735 -12.50 21.03 3.09
N LEU A 736 -13.83 21.04 3.19
CA LEU A 736 -14.58 20.30 4.20
C LEU A 736 -15.66 19.45 3.54
N ASP A 737 -15.61 18.14 3.76
CA ASP A 737 -16.68 17.22 3.37
C ASP A 737 -17.34 16.59 4.60
N LEU A 738 -18.67 16.61 4.62
CA LEU A 738 -19.52 15.86 5.53
C LEU A 738 -20.21 14.76 4.72
N TRP A 739 -20.01 13.50 5.08
CA TRP A 739 -20.44 12.40 4.22
C TRP A 739 -21.04 11.22 4.98
N THR A 740 -21.91 10.50 4.28
CA THR A 740 -22.48 9.22 4.71
C THR A 740 -22.47 8.23 3.56
N ARG A 741 -22.18 6.97 3.88
CA ARG A 741 -22.16 5.83 2.95
C ARG A 741 -22.87 4.67 3.61
N SER A 742 -23.96 4.19 3.02
CA SER A 742 -24.61 2.95 3.44
C SER A 742 -24.48 1.92 2.32
N THR A 743 -23.97 0.74 2.66
CA THR A 743 -23.85 -0.40 1.79
C THR A 743 -24.94 -1.40 2.18
N THR A 744 -25.89 -1.64 1.28
CA THR A 744 -26.96 -2.64 1.44
C THR A 744 -26.65 -3.86 0.59
N ASP A 745 -27.34 -4.97 0.91
CA ASP A 745 -27.19 -6.23 0.18
C ASP A 745 -25.75 -6.75 0.21
N VAL A 746 -25.04 -6.52 1.33
CA VAL A 746 -23.64 -6.89 1.50
C VAL A 746 -23.48 -8.39 1.26
N LEU A 747 -22.53 -8.73 0.40
CA LEU A 747 -22.29 -10.09 -0.05
C LEU A 747 -21.34 -10.80 0.91
N LEU A 748 -21.87 -11.74 1.69
CA LEU A 748 -21.15 -12.41 2.78
C LEU A 748 -21.26 -13.93 2.66
N GLN A 749 -20.15 -14.62 2.92
CA GLN A 749 -20.18 -16.05 3.21
C GLN A 749 -20.59 -16.22 4.68
N VAL A 750 -21.86 -16.53 4.90
CA VAL A 750 -22.36 -16.86 6.23
C VAL A 750 -22.12 -18.34 6.54
N PRO A 751 -21.73 -18.70 7.77
CA PRO A 751 -21.61 -20.09 8.17
C PRO A 751 -22.93 -20.84 7.92
N ILE A 752 -22.85 -21.93 7.17
CA ILE A 752 -23.98 -22.84 6.96
C ILE A 752 -23.97 -23.92 8.04
N THR A 753 -25.15 -24.45 8.36
CA THR A 753 -25.26 -25.53 9.35
C THR A 753 -24.56 -26.79 8.84
N PHE A 754 -23.88 -27.53 9.72
CA PHE A 754 -23.19 -28.77 9.35
C PHE A 754 -24.12 -29.82 8.70
N SER A 755 -25.43 -29.74 8.93
CA SER A 755 -26.44 -30.58 8.25
C SER A 755 -26.55 -30.33 6.74
N ALA A 756 -26.08 -29.18 6.23
CA ALA A 756 -26.09 -28.85 4.80
C ALA A 756 -25.04 -29.63 4.00
N GLY A 757 -23.99 -30.14 4.65
CA GLY A 757 -22.90 -30.89 4.03
C GLY A 757 -21.54 -30.20 4.15
N ASP A 758 -20.50 -30.88 3.64
CA ASP A 758 -19.09 -30.47 3.74
C ASP A 758 -18.60 -29.82 2.43
N ALA A 759 -19.16 -28.66 2.11
CA ALA A 759 -18.72 -27.81 1.00
C ALA A 759 -18.73 -26.34 1.40
N SER A 760 -17.89 -25.52 0.78
CA SER A 760 -17.80 -24.10 1.12
C SER A 760 -19.12 -23.37 0.84
N PRO A 761 -19.59 -22.49 1.76
CA PRO A 761 -20.80 -21.72 1.56
C PRO A 761 -20.65 -20.72 0.39
N PRO A 762 -21.73 -20.44 -0.37
CA PRO A 762 -21.73 -19.34 -1.33
C PRO A 762 -21.85 -18.01 -0.59
N ALA A 763 -21.63 -16.91 -1.31
CA ALA A 763 -21.96 -15.58 -0.85
C ALA A 763 -23.48 -15.31 -0.96
N PHE A 764 -24.04 -14.66 0.05
CA PHE A 764 -25.43 -14.22 0.14
C PHE A 764 -25.53 -12.71 0.41
N ASN A 765 -26.58 -12.07 -0.10
CA ASN A 765 -26.92 -10.67 0.18
C ASN A 765 -27.67 -10.57 1.52
N VAL A 766 -26.95 -10.44 2.64
CA VAL A 766 -27.56 -10.55 4.00
C VAL A 766 -27.06 -9.50 5.01
N GLY A 767 -26.30 -8.50 4.59
CA GLY A 767 -25.77 -7.47 5.50
C GLY A 767 -26.05 -6.03 5.09
N GLU A 768 -25.99 -5.12 6.06
CA GLU A 768 -25.95 -3.67 5.85
C GLU A 768 -24.83 -3.06 6.71
N VAL A 769 -24.00 -2.20 6.10
CA VAL A 769 -22.89 -1.51 6.76
C VAL A 769 -22.99 -0.01 6.49
N SER A 770 -22.82 0.80 7.54
CA SER A 770 -22.87 2.26 7.45
C SER A 770 -21.54 2.88 7.87
N ASN A 771 -21.08 3.85 7.08
CA ASN A 771 -19.97 4.72 7.41
C ASN A 771 -20.43 6.18 7.33
N ARG A 772 -20.04 6.98 8.32
CA ARG A 772 -20.23 8.44 8.28
C ARG A 772 -19.00 9.13 8.80
N GLY A 773 -18.65 10.29 8.25
CA GLY A 773 -17.41 10.94 8.59
C GLY A 773 -17.31 12.39 8.16
N ILE A 774 -16.18 12.96 8.53
CA ILE A 774 -15.77 14.33 8.21
C ILE A 774 -14.36 14.25 7.63
N ASP A 775 -14.16 14.87 6.47
CA ASP A 775 -12.85 15.09 5.87
C ASP A 775 -12.57 16.60 5.85
N LEU A 776 -11.43 17.02 6.37
CA LEU A 776 -10.99 18.41 6.41
C LEU A 776 -9.58 18.52 5.82
N GLY A 777 -9.40 19.41 4.86
CA GLY A 777 -8.12 19.86 4.32
C GLY A 777 -7.94 21.34 4.59
N LEU A 778 -6.75 21.71 5.06
CA LEU A 778 -6.33 23.09 5.27
C LEU A 778 -4.96 23.28 4.65
N ASN A 779 -4.78 24.33 3.86
CA ASN A 779 -3.48 24.69 3.32
C ASN A 779 -3.26 26.19 3.45
N TRP A 780 -2.19 26.58 4.14
CA TRP A 780 -1.78 27.97 4.25
C TRP A 780 -0.50 28.19 3.47
N THR A 781 -0.52 29.11 2.51
CA THR A 781 0.65 29.53 1.73
C THR A 781 0.99 31.00 1.99
N GLY A 782 2.27 31.33 1.94
CA GLY A 782 2.72 32.70 2.10
C GLY A 782 4.20 32.86 1.84
N GLY A 783 4.67 34.11 1.88
CA GLY A 783 6.08 34.43 1.66
C GLY A 783 6.32 35.69 0.87
N SER A 784 7.55 35.78 0.38
CA SER A 784 8.16 36.79 -0.49
C SER A 784 9.13 36.07 -1.43
N ASP A 785 9.69 36.76 -2.42
CA ASP A 785 10.54 36.15 -3.46
C ASP A 785 11.72 35.32 -2.91
N ASN A 786 12.30 35.73 -1.79
CA ASN A 786 13.45 35.04 -1.18
C ASN A 786 13.08 34.05 -0.07
N PHE A 787 11.84 34.07 0.41
CA PHE A 787 11.37 33.19 1.48
C PHE A 787 9.90 32.85 1.27
N TYR A 788 9.60 31.59 1.00
CA TYR A 788 8.23 31.09 0.90
C TYR A 788 7.98 29.96 1.88
N TYR A 789 6.72 29.78 2.24
CA TYR A 789 6.29 28.71 3.10
C TYR A 789 4.90 28.20 2.72
N SER A 790 4.70 26.90 2.93
CA SER A 790 3.40 26.25 2.85
C SER A 790 3.24 25.35 4.06
N ILE A 791 2.08 25.44 4.71
CA ILE A 791 1.69 24.63 5.87
C ILE A 791 0.36 23.96 5.52
N GLY A 792 0.42 22.68 5.21
CA GLY A 792 -0.72 21.84 4.92
C GLY A 792 -1.10 20.98 6.11
N GLY A 793 -2.40 20.78 6.33
CA GLY A 793 -2.95 19.85 7.29
C GLY A 793 -4.15 19.14 6.71
N ASN A 794 -4.25 17.83 6.92
CA ASN A 794 -5.47 17.08 6.66
C ASN A 794 -5.90 16.33 7.92
N PHE A 795 -7.22 16.15 8.04
CA PHE A 795 -7.87 15.48 9.15
C PHE A 795 -9.06 14.70 8.63
N SER A 796 -9.19 13.44 9.06
CA SER A 796 -10.33 12.60 8.73
C SER A 796 -10.77 11.76 9.90
N THR A 797 -12.07 11.74 10.13
CA THR A 797 -12.74 10.89 11.14
C THR A 797 -13.89 10.15 10.47
N TYR A 798 -14.09 8.89 10.86
CA TYR A 798 -15.26 8.13 10.43
C TYR A 798 -15.72 7.22 11.56
N ARG A 799 -17.02 6.89 11.53
CA ARG A 799 -17.62 5.86 12.37
C ARG A 799 -18.17 4.76 11.46
N ASN A 800 -17.69 3.54 11.68
CA ASN A 800 -18.18 2.33 11.04
C ASN A 800 -19.20 1.63 11.95
N GLU A 801 -20.26 1.09 11.36
CA GLU A 801 -21.30 0.36 12.08
C GLU A 801 -21.89 -0.72 11.17
N VAL A 802 -21.90 -1.97 11.64
CA VAL A 802 -22.72 -3.02 11.04
C VAL A 802 -24.15 -2.82 11.50
N VAL A 803 -25.02 -2.45 10.57
CA VAL A 803 -26.43 -2.15 10.85
C VAL A 803 -27.22 -3.45 11.00
N ALA A 804 -26.99 -4.41 10.10
CA ALA A 804 -27.68 -5.69 10.10
C ALA A 804 -26.82 -6.81 9.49
N LEU A 805 -27.10 -8.04 9.91
CA LEU A 805 -26.63 -9.30 9.33
C LEU A 805 -27.84 -10.22 9.07
N ASN A 806 -27.60 -11.48 8.69
CA ASN A 806 -28.67 -12.45 8.38
C ASN A 806 -29.66 -12.65 9.55
N ASP A 807 -29.19 -12.52 10.79
CA ASP A 807 -29.99 -12.59 12.01
C ASP A 807 -29.46 -11.58 13.04
N ALA A 808 -30.30 -11.18 14.01
CA ALA A 808 -29.92 -10.18 15.03
C ALA A 808 -28.72 -10.62 15.91
N ASP A 809 -28.61 -11.92 16.17
CA ASP A 809 -27.53 -12.52 16.98
C ASP A 809 -26.39 -13.10 16.12
N ALA A 810 -26.42 -12.86 14.80
CA ALA A 810 -25.39 -13.38 13.91
C ALA A 810 -24.03 -12.75 14.21
N ARG A 811 -23.00 -13.60 14.25
CA ARG A 811 -21.61 -13.21 14.49
C ARG A 811 -20.72 -13.81 13.43
N ILE A 812 -19.94 -12.97 12.78
CA ILE A 812 -18.87 -13.40 11.87
C ILE A 812 -17.56 -13.25 12.64
N PHE A 813 -17.02 -14.37 13.08
CA PHE A 813 -15.72 -14.41 13.73
C PHE A 813 -14.60 -14.29 12.68
N GLY A 814 -13.55 -13.56 13.02
CA GLY A 814 -12.33 -13.51 12.23
C GLY A 814 -11.49 -14.80 12.36
N TYR A 815 -10.18 -14.64 12.17
CA TYR A 815 -9.25 -15.76 12.25
C TYR A 815 -8.98 -16.16 13.71
N GLY A 816 -9.01 -17.48 13.96
CA GLY A 816 -8.55 -18.11 15.19
C GLY A 816 -7.43 -19.10 14.89
N SER A 817 -6.51 -19.27 15.84
CA SER A 817 -5.39 -20.22 15.72
C SER A 817 -5.13 -20.89 17.07
N ARG A 818 -4.02 -20.54 17.74
CA ARG A 818 -3.71 -21.03 19.10
C ARG A 818 -4.68 -20.51 20.16
N VAL A 819 -5.37 -19.42 19.84
CA VAL A 819 -6.43 -18.82 20.65
C VAL A 819 -7.73 -18.75 19.84
N PRO A 820 -8.91 -18.72 20.50
CA PRO A 820 -10.18 -18.44 19.83
C PRO A 820 -10.12 -17.14 19.00
N SER A 821 -11.06 -16.97 18.07
CA SER A 821 -11.12 -15.73 17.27
C SER A 821 -11.11 -14.50 18.17
N MET A 822 -10.19 -13.59 17.85
CA MET A 822 -9.92 -12.37 18.62
C MET A 822 -10.80 -11.20 18.15
N THR A 823 -11.35 -11.31 16.96
CA THR A 823 -12.23 -10.30 16.34
C THR A 823 -13.61 -10.90 16.04
N VAL A 824 -14.62 -10.04 16.05
CA VAL A 824 -15.99 -10.36 15.67
C VAL A 824 -16.61 -9.20 14.90
N THR A 825 -17.42 -9.53 13.90
CA THR A 825 -18.29 -8.61 13.18
C THR A 825 -19.73 -8.98 13.49
N GLN A 826 -20.48 -8.08 14.15
CA GLN A 826 -21.86 -8.28 14.57
C GLN A 826 -22.64 -6.95 14.56
N ALA A 827 -23.96 -7.01 14.49
CA ALA A 827 -24.80 -5.81 14.43
C ALA A 827 -24.61 -4.89 15.66
N GLY A 828 -24.63 -3.58 15.43
CA GLY A 828 -24.46 -2.54 16.45
C GLY A 828 -23.01 -2.15 16.77
N PHE A 829 -22.02 -2.85 16.19
CA PHE A 829 -20.60 -2.61 16.41
C PHE A 829 -19.86 -2.40 15.08
N PRO A 830 -18.66 -1.77 15.10
CA PRO A 830 -17.79 -1.73 13.93
C PRO A 830 -17.39 -3.13 13.45
N ILE A 831 -17.07 -3.24 12.17
CA ILE A 831 -16.47 -4.45 11.58
C ILE A 831 -15.19 -4.81 12.35
N SER A 832 -14.96 -6.10 12.57
CA SER A 832 -13.72 -6.60 13.18
C SER A 832 -13.42 -6.08 14.60
N SER A 833 -14.46 -5.77 15.39
CA SER A 833 -14.30 -5.39 16.80
C SER A 833 -13.61 -6.49 17.62
N PHE A 834 -12.76 -6.14 18.59
CA PHE A 834 -12.06 -7.14 19.42
C PHE A 834 -13.01 -7.78 20.43
N PHE A 835 -12.94 -9.11 20.60
CA PHE A 835 -13.89 -9.90 21.40
C PHE A 835 -13.21 -10.90 22.33
N GLY A 836 -13.37 -10.72 23.64
CA GLY A 836 -12.68 -11.47 24.67
C GLY A 836 -13.15 -11.14 26.07
N PHE A 837 -12.39 -11.55 27.08
CA PHE A 837 -12.65 -11.23 28.47
C PHE A 837 -12.19 -9.82 28.83
N GLN A 838 -12.96 -9.11 29.65
CA GLN A 838 -12.52 -7.86 30.25
C GLN A 838 -11.79 -8.16 31.56
N THR A 839 -10.65 -7.50 31.81
CA THR A 839 -9.92 -7.59 33.07
C THR A 839 -10.11 -6.33 33.90
N ASP A 840 -10.11 -6.48 35.21
CA ASP A 840 -10.14 -5.40 36.19
C ASP A 840 -8.94 -5.53 37.13
N GLY A 841 -7.75 -5.56 36.53
CA GLY A 841 -6.47 -5.67 37.24
C GLY A 841 -6.13 -7.09 37.71
N ILE A 842 -5.29 -7.16 38.73
CA ILE A 842 -4.68 -8.39 39.26
C ILE A 842 -5.07 -8.53 40.73
N PHE A 843 -5.43 -9.73 41.17
CA PHE A 843 -5.71 -10.01 42.59
C PHE A 843 -4.47 -9.75 43.45
N GLN A 844 -4.58 -8.85 44.43
CA GLN A 844 -3.46 -8.48 45.31
C GLN A 844 -3.35 -9.37 46.54
N SER A 845 -4.44 -10.06 46.91
CA SER A 845 -4.50 -10.95 48.08
C SER A 845 -5.57 -12.04 47.92
N GLN A 846 -5.52 -13.08 48.75
CA GLN A 846 -6.48 -14.18 48.69
C GLN A 846 -7.90 -13.72 49.04
N ALA A 847 -8.03 -12.75 49.96
CA ALA A 847 -9.32 -12.18 50.31
C ALA A 847 -10.03 -11.50 49.13
N GLU A 848 -9.27 -10.89 48.21
CA GLU A 848 -9.83 -10.34 46.97
C GLU A 848 -10.27 -11.45 46.00
N ALA A 849 -9.49 -12.53 45.89
CA ALA A 849 -9.80 -13.68 45.06
C ALA A 849 -11.07 -14.41 45.53
N ASP A 850 -11.22 -14.60 46.84
CA ASP A 850 -12.37 -15.27 47.46
C ASP A 850 -13.67 -14.44 47.41
N ALA A 851 -13.55 -13.11 47.36
CA ALA A 851 -14.69 -12.20 47.29
C ALA A 851 -15.22 -11.98 45.87
N HIS A 852 -14.50 -12.46 44.85
CA HIS A 852 -14.82 -12.29 43.44
C HIS A 852 -15.68 -13.45 42.89
N PRO A 853 -16.56 -13.23 41.89
CA PRO A 853 -17.19 -14.30 41.12
C PRO A 853 -16.25 -15.46 40.78
N GLU A 854 -16.75 -16.68 40.95
CA GLU A 854 -15.94 -17.90 40.82
C GLU A 854 -15.58 -18.15 39.35
N TYR A 855 -14.30 -18.40 39.07
CA TYR A 855 -13.85 -18.94 37.79
C TYR A 855 -13.22 -20.32 37.99
N GLY A 856 -14.04 -21.30 38.38
CA GLY A 856 -13.55 -22.58 38.90
C GLY A 856 -12.49 -22.37 39.98
N SER A 857 -11.33 -23.01 39.86
CA SER A 857 -10.21 -22.88 40.82
C SER A 857 -9.15 -21.84 40.43
N TYR A 858 -9.44 -20.92 39.50
CA TYR A 858 -8.44 -19.99 38.95
C TYR A 858 -8.07 -18.85 39.90
N ASN A 859 -9.06 -18.28 40.60
CA ASN A 859 -8.88 -17.05 41.37
C ASN A 859 -7.83 -17.22 42.46
N ALA A 860 -6.73 -16.45 42.38
CA ALA A 860 -5.65 -16.46 43.34
C ALA A 860 -4.81 -15.18 43.25
N PRO A 861 -4.03 -14.82 44.29
CA PRO A 861 -3.08 -13.71 44.24
C PRO A 861 -2.17 -13.79 43.01
N GLY A 862 -1.98 -12.66 42.34
CA GLY A 862 -1.16 -12.52 41.13
C GLY A 862 -1.85 -12.89 39.82
N LYS A 863 -3.09 -13.41 39.85
CA LYS A 863 -3.89 -13.74 38.65
C LYS A 863 -4.75 -12.55 38.21
N PHE A 864 -5.12 -12.50 36.94
CA PHE A 864 -6.07 -11.49 36.45
C PHE A 864 -7.44 -11.65 37.10
N ARG A 865 -8.10 -10.53 37.36
CA ARG A 865 -9.50 -10.45 37.78
C ARG A 865 -10.37 -10.23 36.55
N PHE A 866 -11.11 -11.24 36.11
CA PHE A 866 -12.03 -11.11 34.96
C PHE A 866 -13.38 -10.57 35.39
N VAL A 867 -13.99 -9.69 34.61
CA VAL A 867 -15.28 -9.09 34.95
C VAL A 867 -16.43 -10.06 34.66
N ASP A 868 -17.34 -10.24 35.61
CA ASP A 868 -18.65 -10.88 35.41
C ASP A 868 -19.56 -9.91 34.67
N VAL A 869 -19.75 -10.13 33.36
CA VAL A 869 -20.47 -9.20 32.47
C VAL A 869 -21.97 -9.43 32.58
N ASN A 870 -22.40 -10.68 32.78
CA ASN A 870 -23.81 -11.04 32.83
C ASN A 870 -24.43 -10.93 34.26
N ASN A 871 -23.59 -10.73 35.28
CA ASN A 871 -23.92 -10.63 36.71
C ASN A 871 -24.58 -11.89 37.29
N ASP A 872 -24.21 -13.08 36.82
CA ASP A 872 -24.72 -14.36 37.34
C ASP A 872 -23.89 -14.94 38.50
N GLY A 873 -22.77 -14.30 38.84
CA GLY A 873 -21.87 -14.67 39.94
C GLY A 873 -20.80 -15.70 39.55
N VAL A 874 -20.68 -16.07 38.28
CA VAL A 874 -19.72 -17.05 37.75
C VAL A 874 -19.05 -16.50 36.50
N ILE A 875 -17.72 -16.67 36.37
CA ILE A 875 -17.01 -16.33 35.14
C ILE A 875 -17.04 -17.52 34.17
N SER A 876 -17.52 -17.29 32.95
CA SER A 876 -17.65 -18.29 31.90
C SER A 876 -17.49 -17.69 30.50
N ASP A 877 -17.59 -18.51 29.45
CA ASP A 877 -17.57 -18.03 28.05
C ASP A 877 -18.70 -17.01 27.75
N ALA A 878 -19.76 -16.97 28.56
CA ALA A 878 -20.85 -16.00 28.44
C ALA A 878 -20.42 -14.57 28.82
N ASP A 879 -19.29 -14.40 29.51
CA ASP A 879 -18.75 -13.11 29.94
C ASP A 879 -17.83 -12.46 28.90
N ARG A 880 -17.61 -13.12 27.76
CA ARG A 880 -16.88 -12.51 26.64
C ARG A 880 -17.70 -11.38 26.04
N THR A 881 -17.07 -10.23 25.88
CA THR A 881 -17.69 -9.01 25.36
C THR A 881 -16.77 -8.33 24.34
N ILE A 882 -17.24 -7.24 23.75
CA ILE A 882 -16.41 -6.37 22.91
C ILE A 882 -15.45 -5.61 23.82
N ILE A 883 -14.15 -5.82 23.60
CA ILE A 883 -13.06 -5.33 24.46
C ILE A 883 -12.15 -4.28 23.79
N GLY A 884 -12.42 -3.93 22.53
CA GLY A 884 -11.67 -2.88 21.82
C GLY A 884 -12.14 -2.68 20.38
N ASN A 885 -11.63 -1.61 19.75
CA ASN A 885 -12.00 -1.17 18.41
C ASN A 885 -10.76 -0.88 17.54
N PRO A 886 -10.54 -1.63 16.43
CA PRO A 886 -9.38 -1.39 15.57
C PRO A 886 -9.51 -0.14 14.68
N HIS A 887 -10.68 0.49 14.62
CA HIS A 887 -10.90 1.70 13.82
C HIS A 887 -10.45 2.95 14.61
N PRO A 888 -9.62 3.82 14.03
CA PRO A 888 -9.19 5.05 14.70
C PRO A 888 -10.34 6.05 14.82
N ASP A 889 -10.34 6.82 15.90
CA ASP A 889 -11.23 7.97 16.08
C ASP A 889 -10.98 9.00 14.98
N PHE A 890 -9.70 9.26 14.67
CA PHE A 890 -9.30 10.10 13.55
C PHE A 890 -7.89 9.81 13.06
N THR A 891 -7.63 10.22 11.82
CA THR A 891 -6.32 10.22 11.16
C THR A 891 -6.00 11.63 10.73
N TYR A 892 -4.71 11.97 10.68
CA TYR A 892 -4.28 13.32 10.32
C TYR A 892 -2.89 13.32 9.70
N GLY A 893 -2.64 14.31 8.86
CA GLY A 893 -1.37 14.56 8.19
C GLY A 893 -0.99 16.02 8.30
N VAL A 894 0.30 16.30 8.40
CA VAL A 894 0.86 17.64 8.43
C VAL A 894 2.02 17.71 7.44
N ASN A 895 1.97 18.68 6.55
CA ASN A 895 3.03 19.00 5.59
C ASN A 895 3.55 20.42 5.85
N LEU A 896 4.86 20.59 5.83
CA LEU A 896 5.54 21.86 5.98
C LEU A 896 6.60 21.99 4.89
N THR A 897 6.48 23.00 4.06
CA THR A 897 7.50 23.39 3.08
C THR A 897 8.02 24.77 3.44
N LEU A 898 9.34 24.92 3.53
CA LEU A 898 10.03 26.17 3.80
C LEU A 898 11.12 26.38 2.74
N GLY A 899 10.96 27.39 1.90
CA GLY A 899 11.97 27.79 0.92
C GLY A 899 12.71 29.06 1.35
N TYR A 900 14.03 29.08 1.20
CA TYR A 900 14.86 30.27 1.40
C TYR A 900 15.99 30.33 0.36
N GLY A 901 15.90 31.27 -0.58
CA GLY A 901 16.82 31.38 -1.70
C GLY A 901 16.87 30.07 -2.51
N ASN A 902 18.02 29.40 -2.51
CA ASN A 902 18.23 28.12 -3.21
C ASN A 902 17.99 26.87 -2.34
N PHE A 903 17.61 27.05 -1.09
CA PHE A 903 17.33 25.95 -0.16
C PHE A 903 15.82 25.75 -0.01
N GLU A 904 15.41 24.49 0.06
CA GLU A 904 14.06 24.10 0.42
C GLU A 904 14.09 22.98 1.47
N LEU A 905 13.30 23.12 2.53
CA LEU A 905 13.07 22.11 3.53
C LEU A 905 11.62 21.63 3.41
N ASN A 906 11.44 20.34 3.14
CA ASN A 906 10.14 19.67 3.21
C ASN A 906 10.10 18.73 4.43
N VAL A 907 9.07 18.87 5.26
CA VAL A 907 8.81 18.01 6.41
C VAL A 907 7.39 17.49 6.32
N PHE A 908 7.22 16.18 6.39
CA PHE A 908 5.92 15.53 6.35
C PHE A 908 5.78 14.52 7.49
N GLY A 909 4.65 14.58 8.20
CA GLY A 909 4.30 13.64 9.25
C GLY A 909 2.82 13.27 9.22
N ASN A 910 2.50 12.07 9.69
CA ASN A 910 1.12 11.60 9.79
C ASN A 910 0.89 10.82 11.08
N GLY A 911 -0.37 10.73 11.49
CA GLY A 911 -0.76 10.00 12.70
C GLY A 911 -2.14 9.37 12.60
N SER A 912 -2.38 8.45 13.53
CA SER A 912 -3.63 7.74 13.79
C SER A 912 -3.88 7.81 15.30
N GLN A 913 -5.10 8.15 15.71
CA GLN A 913 -5.45 8.32 17.12
C GLN A 913 -6.72 7.53 17.46
N GLY A 914 -6.68 6.81 18.59
CA GLY A 914 -7.83 6.11 19.19
C GLY A 914 -8.07 4.69 18.72
N ASN A 915 -7.26 4.15 17.78
CA ASN A 915 -7.38 2.76 17.37
C ASN A 915 -6.71 1.83 18.39
N ASP A 916 -7.34 0.68 18.63
CA ASP A 916 -6.77 -0.41 19.42
C ASP A 916 -6.03 -1.42 18.53
N VAL A 917 -5.02 -2.08 19.09
CA VAL A 917 -4.24 -3.14 18.45
C VAL A 917 -4.22 -4.37 19.36
N PHE A 918 -4.55 -5.52 18.80
CA PHE A 918 -4.36 -6.81 19.46
C PHE A 918 -2.90 -7.25 19.29
N ASN A 919 -2.10 -7.13 20.35
CA ASN A 919 -0.70 -7.53 20.33
C ASN A 919 -0.55 -9.02 20.64
N TYR A 920 -0.61 -9.85 19.59
CA TYR A 920 -0.48 -11.29 19.72
C TYR A 920 0.95 -11.73 20.05
N THR A 921 1.96 -10.88 19.90
CA THR A 921 3.34 -11.21 20.34
C THR A 921 3.41 -11.46 21.85
N ARG A 922 2.60 -10.72 22.64
CA ARG A 922 2.50 -10.90 24.09
C ARG A 922 1.95 -12.26 24.50
N PHE A 923 1.08 -12.86 23.70
CA PHE A 923 0.57 -14.22 23.97
C PHE A 923 1.72 -15.24 24.14
N PHE A 924 2.79 -15.08 23.35
CA PHE A 924 3.97 -15.94 23.42
C PHE A 924 5.07 -15.40 24.34
N ALA A 925 5.23 -14.08 24.41
CA ALA A 925 6.34 -13.45 25.12
C ALA A 925 6.05 -13.23 26.61
N ASP A 926 4.79 -13.04 27.01
CA ASP A 926 4.41 -12.73 28.39
C ASP A 926 3.93 -13.97 29.16
N PHE A 927 3.39 -14.98 28.46
CA PHE A 927 2.81 -16.18 29.08
C PHE A 927 3.60 -17.46 28.82
N ASN A 928 3.45 -18.42 29.73
CA ASN A 928 4.09 -19.73 29.63
C ASN A 928 3.29 -20.72 28.75
N THR A 929 2.97 -20.32 27.52
CA THR A 929 2.17 -21.12 26.56
C THR A 929 3.03 -22.13 25.78
N PHE A 930 4.28 -21.77 25.48
CA PHE A 930 5.27 -22.62 24.83
C PHE A 930 6.66 -22.40 25.41
N GLN A 931 7.50 -23.44 25.38
CA GLN A 931 8.92 -23.31 25.72
C GLN A 931 9.62 -22.38 24.74
N GLY A 932 10.44 -21.46 25.26
CA GLY A 932 11.09 -20.43 24.48
C GLY A 932 11.47 -19.24 25.35
N ASN A 933 11.86 -18.14 24.71
CA ASN A 933 12.19 -16.91 25.40
C ASN A 933 10.92 -16.16 25.88
N ARG A 934 11.13 -15.13 26.70
CA ARG A 934 10.09 -14.26 27.26
C ARG A 934 10.46 -12.79 27.08
N SER A 935 9.46 -11.94 27.17
CA SER A 935 9.66 -10.49 27.24
C SER A 935 10.30 -10.10 28.57
N ARG A 936 10.95 -8.93 28.60
CA ARG A 936 11.43 -8.35 29.87
C ARG A 936 10.30 -8.10 30.86
N ARG A 937 9.12 -7.70 30.36
CA ARG A 937 7.90 -7.43 31.14
C ARG A 937 7.47 -8.65 31.97
N ALA A 938 7.54 -9.84 31.38
CA ALA A 938 7.16 -11.08 32.02
C ALA A 938 7.96 -11.39 33.31
N LEU A 939 9.18 -10.86 33.43
CA LEU A 939 10.03 -11.02 34.62
C LEU A 939 9.99 -9.80 35.55
N TYR A 940 10.10 -8.59 34.99
CA TYR A 940 10.32 -7.37 35.77
C TYR A 940 9.05 -6.62 36.16
N ASP A 941 8.00 -6.70 35.34
CA ASP A 941 6.73 -5.97 35.55
C ASP A 941 5.60 -6.88 36.04
N ALA A 942 5.86 -8.19 36.09
CA ALA A 942 4.95 -9.22 36.58
C ALA A 942 4.73 -9.09 38.10
N TRP A 943 3.50 -9.38 38.54
CA TRP A 943 3.15 -9.42 39.96
C TRP A 943 4.02 -10.45 40.69
N GLN A 944 4.60 -10.06 41.83
CA GLN A 944 5.43 -10.93 42.65
C GLN A 944 5.04 -10.82 44.13
N PRO A 945 5.09 -11.93 44.90
CA PRO A 945 4.84 -11.91 46.33
C PRO A 945 6.05 -11.36 47.10
N THR A 946 5.80 -10.63 48.18
CA THR A 946 6.85 -10.17 49.12
C THR A 946 7.59 -11.33 49.79
N ASN A 947 6.92 -12.48 49.96
CA ASN A 947 7.51 -13.71 50.48
C ASN A 947 7.07 -14.93 49.65
N PRO A 948 7.85 -15.31 48.60
CA PRO A 948 7.57 -16.47 47.75
C PRO A 948 7.38 -17.80 48.50
N THR A 949 8.03 -17.94 49.67
CA THR A 949 8.09 -19.22 50.39
C THR A 949 6.93 -19.44 51.37
N ALA A 950 6.10 -18.42 51.59
CA ALA A 950 4.88 -18.57 52.38
C ALA A 950 3.80 -19.31 51.58
N PRO A 951 2.80 -19.92 52.25
CA PRO A 951 1.60 -20.42 51.57
C PRO A 951 0.93 -19.32 50.73
N ARG A 952 0.37 -19.69 49.56
CA ARG A 952 -0.16 -18.75 48.57
C ARG A 952 -1.25 -17.83 49.14
N GLU A 953 -2.01 -18.33 50.11
CA GLU A 953 -3.07 -17.59 50.81
C GLU A 953 -2.55 -16.38 51.61
N GLN A 954 -1.25 -16.38 51.92
CA GLN A 954 -0.56 -15.31 52.66
C GLN A 954 0.20 -14.35 51.76
N TRP A 955 0.19 -14.58 50.45
CA TRP A 955 0.93 -13.72 49.53
C TRP A 955 0.30 -12.33 49.46
N VAL A 956 1.16 -11.32 49.54
CA VAL A 956 0.84 -9.92 49.30
C VAL A 956 1.84 -9.35 48.31
N ALA A 957 1.38 -8.43 47.47
CA ALA A 957 2.14 -7.87 46.37
C ALA A 957 3.41 -7.14 46.84
N ALA A 958 4.57 -7.53 46.31
CA ALA A 958 5.81 -6.77 46.40
C ALA A 958 5.79 -5.54 45.49
N ASN A 959 5.05 -5.64 44.38
CA ASN A 959 4.84 -4.60 43.38
C ASN A 959 3.33 -4.44 43.08
N PRO A 960 2.57 -3.73 43.93
CA PRO A 960 1.11 -3.56 43.76
C PRO A 960 0.69 -2.90 42.45
N GLY A 961 1.60 -2.19 41.76
CA GLY A 961 1.37 -1.58 40.45
C GLY A 961 1.74 -2.47 39.25
N ALA A 962 1.93 -3.78 39.47
CA ALA A 962 2.22 -4.73 38.41
C ALA A 962 1.14 -4.70 37.31
N THR A 963 1.58 -4.76 36.06
CA THR A 963 0.67 -4.78 34.90
C THR A 963 0.60 -6.16 34.25
N SER A 964 1.58 -7.04 34.52
CA SER A 964 1.62 -8.42 34.03
C SER A 964 1.31 -9.40 35.18
N PRO A 965 0.65 -10.53 34.93
CA PRO A 965 0.28 -11.47 35.98
C PRO A 965 1.52 -12.21 36.49
N ILE A 966 1.36 -12.91 37.61
CA ILE A 966 2.43 -13.71 38.18
C ILE A 966 2.91 -14.79 37.18
N MET A 967 4.23 -14.96 37.12
CA MET A 967 4.85 -16.07 36.41
C MET A 967 4.45 -17.38 37.11
N ASP A 968 3.54 -18.16 36.52
CA ASP A 968 3.08 -19.39 37.16
C ASP A 968 2.99 -20.49 36.09
N ALA A 969 3.81 -21.53 36.25
CA ALA A 969 3.91 -22.62 35.30
C ALA A 969 2.60 -23.44 35.16
N ASN A 970 1.64 -23.28 36.06
CA ASN A 970 0.31 -23.90 35.96
C ASN A 970 -0.75 -22.96 35.35
N ASP A 971 -0.41 -21.70 35.06
CA ASP A 971 -1.36 -20.75 34.50
C ASP A 971 -1.60 -21.00 33.01
N GLN A 972 -2.83 -21.34 32.66
CA GLN A 972 -3.29 -21.44 31.28
C GLN A 972 -4.48 -20.51 30.99
N ILE A 973 -5.00 -19.85 32.03
CA ILE A 973 -6.22 -19.03 31.94
C ILE A 973 -5.85 -17.57 31.72
N SER A 974 -4.76 -17.07 32.33
CA SER A 974 -4.30 -15.69 32.11
C SER A 974 -3.95 -15.40 30.64
N SER A 975 -3.62 -16.44 29.85
CA SER A 975 -3.32 -16.31 28.41
C SER A 975 -4.56 -16.29 27.51
N GLN A 976 -5.78 -16.38 28.06
CA GLN A 976 -6.99 -16.26 27.26
C GLN A 976 -7.13 -14.86 26.65
N VAL A 977 -7.88 -14.78 25.54
CA VAL A 977 -8.13 -13.53 24.81
C VAL A 977 -8.81 -12.54 25.75
N SER A 978 -8.11 -11.47 26.10
CA SER A 978 -8.58 -10.43 27.01
C SER A 978 -8.06 -9.05 26.62
N ASP A 979 -8.63 -8.01 27.23
CA ASP A 979 -8.19 -6.62 27.08
C ASP A 979 -6.72 -6.37 27.49
N TYR A 980 -6.08 -7.27 28.25
CA TYR A 980 -4.62 -7.23 28.50
C TYR A 980 -3.77 -7.32 27.22
N LEU A 981 -4.27 -8.05 26.22
CA LEU A 981 -3.62 -8.20 24.91
C LEU A 981 -3.96 -7.03 23.96
N ILE A 982 -4.84 -6.12 24.38
CA ILE A 982 -5.23 -4.93 23.63
C ILE A 982 -4.35 -3.76 24.08
N GLU A 983 -3.79 -3.04 23.11
CA GLU A 983 -2.99 -1.85 23.35
C GLU A 983 -3.47 -0.67 22.51
N ASP A 984 -3.26 0.55 23.01
CA ASP A 984 -3.47 1.78 22.26
C ASP A 984 -2.47 1.85 21.08
N GLY A 985 -3.01 1.72 19.87
CA GLY A 985 -2.28 1.79 18.61
C GLY A 985 -2.06 3.22 18.11
N SER A 986 -2.37 4.24 18.91
CA SER A 986 -2.18 5.63 18.54
C SER A 986 -0.70 5.97 18.29
N PHE A 987 -0.44 6.73 17.23
CA PHE A 987 0.90 7.21 16.92
C PHE A 987 0.93 8.50 16.11
N PHE A 988 2.07 9.19 16.18
CA PHE A 988 2.48 10.21 15.21
C PHE A 988 3.88 9.89 14.71
N ARG A 989 4.08 9.90 13.39
CA ARG A 989 5.36 9.58 12.75
C ARG A 989 5.77 10.68 11.79
N ILE A 990 7.01 11.16 11.91
CA ILE A 990 7.63 11.99 10.88
C ILE A 990 8.11 11.06 9.77
N ARG A 991 7.37 11.05 8.67
CA ARG A 991 7.62 10.19 7.51
C ARG A 991 8.79 10.68 6.70
N ASN A 992 8.92 11.99 6.54
CA ASN A 992 9.94 12.61 5.72
C ASN A 992 10.49 13.90 6.31
N ILE A 993 11.80 14.06 6.21
CA ILE A 993 12.52 15.33 6.36
C ILE A 993 13.50 15.40 5.20
N GLN A 994 13.31 16.32 4.27
CA GLN A 994 14.17 16.49 3.11
C GLN A 994 14.67 17.93 3.03
N LEU A 995 15.99 18.09 2.92
CA LEU A 995 16.63 19.37 2.62
C LEU A 995 17.19 19.31 1.21
N THR A 996 16.66 20.16 0.34
CA THR A 996 17.04 20.28 -1.07
C THR A 996 17.82 21.57 -1.29
N TYR A 997 18.86 21.50 -2.12
CA TYR A 997 19.59 22.65 -2.62
C TYR A 997 19.57 22.65 -4.16
N THR A 998 18.98 23.70 -4.72
CA THR A 998 18.92 23.92 -6.17
C THR A 998 20.14 24.73 -6.62
N LEU A 999 20.89 24.22 -7.59
CA LEU A 999 22.07 24.93 -8.10
C LEU A 999 21.63 26.21 -8.83
N PRO A 1000 22.31 27.36 -8.62
CA PRO A 1000 22.00 28.59 -9.34
C PRO A 1000 22.13 28.40 -10.87
N GLY A 1001 21.21 28.99 -11.64
CA GLY A 1001 21.19 28.86 -13.11
C GLY A 1001 22.47 29.33 -13.81
N SER A 1002 23.23 30.25 -13.21
CA SER A 1002 24.53 30.70 -13.73
C SER A 1002 25.63 29.62 -13.69
N LEU A 1003 25.53 28.66 -12.76
CA LEU A 1003 26.39 27.46 -12.70
C LEU A 1003 25.85 26.36 -13.61
N GLY A 1004 24.53 26.15 -13.64
CA GLY A 1004 23.88 25.15 -14.49
C GLY A 1004 24.17 25.38 -15.98
N SER A 1005 24.01 26.62 -16.45
CA SER A 1005 24.28 27.01 -17.84
C SER A 1005 25.72 26.76 -18.30
N ARG A 1006 26.73 26.90 -17.42
CA ARG A 1006 28.13 26.56 -17.74
C ARG A 1006 28.35 25.06 -17.95
N LEU A 1007 27.49 24.22 -17.38
CA LEU A 1007 27.56 22.77 -17.43
C LEU A 1007 26.56 22.17 -18.44
N GLY A 1008 25.79 23.01 -19.15
CA GLY A 1008 24.73 22.56 -20.07
C GLY A 1008 23.51 21.96 -19.37
N LEU A 1009 23.27 22.33 -18.09
CA LEU A 1009 22.16 21.85 -17.28
C LEU A 1009 21.04 22.89 -17.24
N SER A 1010 19.80 22.45 -17.42
CA SER A 1010 18.60 23.29 -17.24
C SER A 1010 18.14 23.33 -15.79
N ASN A 1011 18.35 22.24 -15.05
CA ASN A 1011 18.11 22.17 -13.60
C ASN A 1011 19.09 21.17 -12.95
N ALA A 1012 19.52 21.46 -11.74
CA ALA A 1012 20.31 20.53 -10.92
C ALA A 1012 20.00 20.74 -9.44
N GLN A 1013 19.60 19.67 -8.76
CA GLN A 1013 19.23 19.67 -7.36
C GLN A 1013 19.95 18.53 -6.64
N VAL A 1014 20.47 18.83 -5.46
CA VAL A 1014 20.98 17.83 -4.51
C VAL A 1014 20.12 17.85 -3.27
N TYR A 1015 19.86 16.69 -2.68
CA TYR A 1015 19.07 16.62 -1.46
C TYR A 1015 19.61 15.58 -0.47
N LEU A 1016 19.42 15.90 0.81
CA LEU A 1016 19.62 14.98 1.92
C LEU A 1016 18.24 14.71 2.55
N GLN A 1017 17.95 13.44 2.81
CA GLN A 1017 16.63 13.03 3.27
C GLN A 1017 16.70 11.99 4.38
N GLY A 1018 15.90 12.18 5.42
CA GLY A 1018 15.64 11.22 6.48
C GLY A 1018 14.19 10.74 6.46
N GLN A 1019 13.97 9.44 6.52
CA GLN A 1019 12.64 8.82 6.53
C GLN A 1019 12.36 8.07 7.82
N ASN A 1020 11.11 8.15 8.29
CA ASN A 1020 10.61 7.49 9.51
C ASN A 1020 11.49 7.73 10.76
N MET A 1021 12.16 8.89 10.83
CA MET A 1021 13.20 9.16 11.83
C MET A 1021 12.66 9.21 13.26
N ILE A 1022 11.41 9.64 13.42
CA ILE A 1022 10.76 9.82 14.73
C ILE A 1022 9.36 9.21 14.67
N THR A 1023 9.06 8.29 15.61
CA THR A 1023 7.71 7.78 15.86
C THR A 1023 7.41 7.98 17.35
N ILE A 1024 6.27 8.60 17.64
CA ILE A 1024 5.76 8.81 19.00
C ILE A 1024 4.56 7.89 19.15
N THR A 1025 4.64 6.90 20.04
CA THR A 1025 3.56 5.95 20.33
C THR A 1025 3.69 5.41 21.75
N LYS A 1026 2.58 4.92 22.31
CA LYS A 1026 2.56 4.14 23.57
C LYS A 1026 2.52 2.63 23.32
N TYR A 1027 2.35 2.22 22.06
CA TYR A 1027 2.33 0.83 21.67
C TYR A 1027 3.67 0.17 21.95
N ASN A 1028 3.66 -1.00 22.61
CA ASN A 1028 4.89 -1.68 23.00
C ASN A 1028 5.45 -2.62 21.93
N GLY A 1029 4.70 -2.91 20.86
CA GLY A 1029 5.19 -3.70 19.72
C GLY A 1029 6.12 -2.89 18.80
N LEU A 1030 6.63 -3.54 17.75
CA LEU A 1030 7.65 -2.97 16.86
C LEU A 1030 7.12 -1.89 15.91
N ASN A 1031 5.82 -1.90 15.62
CA ASN A 1031 5.19 -0.94 14.74
C ASN A 1031 3.69 -0.78 15.09
N PRO A 1032 3.21 0.42 15.46
CA PRO A 1032 1.78 0.65 15.73
C PRO A 1032 0.92 0.64 14.45
N GLU A 1033 1.53 0.71 13.28
CA GLU A 1033 0.85 0.69 11.99
C GLU A 1033 0.83 -0.73 11.40
N ILE A 1034 -0.27 -1.45 11.63
CA ILE A 1034 -0.40 -2.88 11.28
C ILE A 1034 -1.29 -3.08 10.05
N GLN A 1035 -0.76 -3.76 9.03
CA GLN A 1035 -1.54 -4.19 7.87
C GLN A 1035 -2.19 -5.55 8.14
N SER A 1036 -3.50 -5.62 7.87
CA SER A 1036 -4.27 -6.86 7.96
C SER A 1036 -4.49 -7.47 6.58
N ASN A 1037 -4.49 -8.80 6.51
CA ASN A 1037 -4.73 -9.56 5.29
C ASN A 1037 -6.22 -9.58 4.89
N THR A 1038 -7.12 -9.49 5.88
CA THR A 1038 -8.57 -9.45 5.68
C THR A 1038 -9.19 -8.35 6.50
N ASP A 1039 -10.33 -7.83 6.05
CA ASP A 1039 -11.07 -6.79 6.78
C ASP A 1039 -11.79 -7.34 8.03
N THR A 1040 -11.70 -8.66 8.28
CA THR A 1040 -12.17 -9.33 9.52
C THR A 1040 -11.10 -9.49 10.59
N THR A 1041 -9.86 -9.08 10.32
CA THR A 1041 -8.71 -9.25 11.25
C THR A 1041 -7.95 -7.93 11.43
N LEU A 1042 -8.69 -6.81 11.42
CA LEU A 1042 -8.13 -5.47 11.59
C LEU A 1042 -7.41 -5.34 12.94
N GLY A 1043 -6.23 -4.72 12.93
CA GLY A 1043 -5.45 -4.42 14.13
C GLY A 1043 -4.80 -5.63 14.82
N PHE A 1044 -4.64 -6.77 14.12
CA PHE A 1044 -3.94 -7.95 14.65
C PHE A 1044 -2.42 -7.88 14.39
N ASP A 1045 -1.61 -7.76 15.45
CA ASP A 1045 -0.14 -7.83 15.38
C ASP A 1045 0.39 -9.20 15.86
N GLY A 1046 0.70 -10.07 14.91
CA GLY A 1046 1.37 -11.36 15.08
C GLY A 1046 2.90 -11.31 15.01
N GLY A 1047 3.51 -10.13 15.12
CA GLY A 1047 4.95 -9.94 14.95
C GLY A 1047 5.26 -9.25 13.62
N TYR A 1048 4.71 -8.06 13.44
CA TYR A 1048 4.91 -7.22 12.27
C TYR A 1048 6.31 -6.59 12.27
N MET A 1049 6.96 -6.55 11.10
CA MET A 1049 8.26 -5.89 10.97
C MET A 1049 8.19 -4.39 11.32
N PRO A 1050 9.21 -3.83 11.99
CA PRO A 1050 9.33 -2.39 12.15
C PRO A 1050 9.54 -1.72 10.80
N VAL A 1051 9.03 -0.50 10.66
CA VAL A 1051 9.43 0.36 9.55
C VAL A 1051 10.92 0.66 9.62
N SER A 1052 11.57 0.81 8.46
CA SER A 1052 12.97 1.18 8.41
C SER A 1052 13.14 2.70 8.58
N ARG A 1053 14.14 3.09 9.38
CA ARG A 1053 14.73 4.44 9.38
C ARG A 1053 15.73 4.51 8.23
N THR A 1054 15.51 5.44 7.31
CA THR A 1054 16.34 5.55 6.09
C THR A 1054 17.00 6.91 6.02
N LEU A 1055 18.30 6.93 5.75
CA LEU A 1055 19.03 8.14 5.38
C LEU A 1055 19.44 8.04 3.91
N LEU A 1056 19.09 9.06 3.13
CA LEU A 1056 19.23 9.09 1.67
C LEU A 1056 19.97 10.34 1.23
N PHE A 1057 20.83 10.19 0.23
CA PHE A 1057 21.40 11.28 -0.54
C PHE A 1057 20.98 11.13 -2.00
N GLY A 1058 20.46 12.20 -2.60
CA GLY A 1058 19.95 12.16 -3.96
C GLY A 1058 20.32 13.36 -4.82
N LEU A 1059 20.15 13.17 -6.11
CA LEU A 1059 20.54 14.05 -7.19
C LEU A 1059 19.48 14.00 -8.30
N ASN A 1060 18.99 15.16 -8.71
CA ASN A 1060 18.11 15.35 -9.85
C ASN A 1060 18.79 16.32 -10.82
N ILE A 1061 19.00 15.90 -12.07
CA ILE A 1061 19.61 16.71 -13.12
C ILE A 1061 18.73 16.68 -14.35
N SER A 1062 18.54 17.83 -14.98
CA SER A 1062 17.87 17.95 -16.28
C SER A 1062 18.74 18.71 -17.30
N PHE A 1063 18.59 18.32 -18.56
CA PHE A 1063 19.25 18.85 -19.75
C PHE A 1063 18.16 19.33 -20.73
N GLN A 1064 18.39 20.43 -21.44
CA GLN A 1064 17.48 20.99 -22.46
C GLN A 1064 18.19 21.38 -23.75
#